data_AF-A0ABD2Z8V2-F1
#
_entry.id   AF-A0ABD2Z8V2-F1
#
_cell.length_a   1.000
_cell.length_b   1.000
_cell.length_c   1.000
_cell.angle_alpha   90.00
_cell.angle_beta   90.00
_cell.angle_gamma   90.00
#
_symmetry.space_group_name_H-M   'P 1'
#
loop_
_entity.id
_entity.type
_entity.pdbx_description
1 polymer ?
#
loop_
_entity_poly.entity_id
_entity_poly.type
_entity_poly.pdbx_seq_one_letter_code
_entity_poly.pdbx_strand_id
1 'polypeptide(L)'
;MKSINFLTMKPCCKILISRKNSPFLGLPLPISHQPFTPNSSTFQFHHSFHTAPRTRILNLQSILRKTQKPFSAPSSTWGQSRIFSSSCLCGKSSNRWRHVIASVASVTNYSTSVETRVNDKNFERIYVQGGINLKPSVVEKIDLDENIVSDEGANVKVGEDSVNNENFEGFNAVETVKNVGRKESVVEKEGWKLLENAVVSYCGSPIGTLAANDPNDKLPLNYDQVFIRDFVPSALAFLLKGDTEIVRNFLLHTLQLQSWEKTVDCYSPGQGLMPASFKVRTVPLDENKFEEVLDPDFGESAIGRVAPVDSGLWWIILLRAYGKITGDHALQERVDVQTGIKLILNLCLSDGFDMFPSLLVTDGSCMIDRRMGIHGHPLEIQALFYSALRCSREMLLLDDGSKNLIRAINNRLSALSFHLREYYWVDMKKINEIYRYKTEEYSTEATNKFNIYPEQIPHWLMDWIPEEGGYLIGNLQPAHMDFRFFTLGNLWSIVSSLGTPKQNEAILNLIEAKWDDLVGLMPLKICYPALESEEWRIITGSDPKNTPWSYHNGGSWPTLLWQFTLACMKMGRMDLAKKAVDLAETRLPVDRWPEYYDTKYGKFVGKQARLYQTWTIAGYLTSKMLLENAEMASLLFWEEDYDLLEICVCALSKSGRKKCSRGAAKSQILV
;
A
#
# COMPACT_ATOMS: atom_id res chain seq x y z
N MET A 1 -29.48 -27.40 39.28
CA MET A 1 -29.56 -26.58 40.50
C MET A 1 -28.17 -26.48 41.13
N LYS A 2 -27.56 -25.28 41.18
CA LYS A 2 -26.59 -24.75 42.16
C LYS A 2 -25.77 -23.63 41.50
N SER A 3 -25.71 -22.48 42.15
CA SER A 3 -24.93 -21.30 41.74
C SER A 3 -23.51 -21.37 42.27
N ILE A 4 -22.56 -20.76 41.55
CA ILE A 4 -21.24 -20.41 42.09
C ILE A 4 -21.11 -18.89 41.95
N ASN A 5 -20.88 -18.21 43.08
CA ASN A 5 -20.75 -16.75 43.13
C ASN A 5 -19.28 -16.34 42.96
N PHE A 6 -19.04 -15.23 42.27
CA PHE A 6 -17.74 -14.57 42.26
C PHE A 6 -17.42 -13.92 43.61
N LEU A 7 -16.17 -14.02 44.06
CA LEU A 7 -15.65 -13.32 45.24
C LEU A 7 -14.68 -12.22 44.81
N THR A 8 -15.07 -10.96 45.04
CA THR A 8 -14.20 -9.79 44.84
C THR A 8 -13.34 -9.56 46.07
N MET A 9 -12.01 -9.52 45.92
CA MET A 9 -11.09 -9.06 46.98
C MET A 9 -10.69 -7.59 46.78
N LYS A 10 -10.62 -6.85 47.89
CA LYS A 10 -10.10 -5.46 47.93
C LYS A 10 -8.65 -5.47 48.44
N PRO A 11 -7.79 -4.51 48.03
CA PRO A 11 -6.46 -4.36 48.60
C PRO A 11 -6.52 -3.79 50.02
N CYS A 12 -5.67 -4.31 50.91
CA CYS A 12 -5.47 -3.79 52.26
C CYS A 12 -4.11 -3.09 52.38
N CYS A 13 -4.07 -1.97 53.08
CA CYS A 13 -2.85 -1.19 53.35
C CYS A 13 -2.48 -1.20 54.84
N LYS A 14 -1.22 -0.81 55.11
CA LYS A 14 -0.57 -0.58 56.42
C LYS A 14 0.02 -1.80 57.14
N ILE A 15 1.35 -1.76 57.31
CA ILE A 15 1.98 -1.93 58.63
C ILE A 15 2.84 -0.68 58.88
N LEU A 16 2.82 -0.17 60.11
CA LEU A 16 3.67 0.92 60.60
C LEU A 16 4.32 0.43 61.91
N ILE A 17 5.62 0.70 62.09
CA ILE A 17 6.34 0.50 63.36
C ILE A 17 7.16 1.77 63.63
N SER A 18 7.23 2.22 64.89
CA SER A 18 7.99 3.41 65.27
C SER A 18 8.49 3.38 66.72
N ARG A 19 9.68 3.95 66.94
CA ARG A 19 10.25 4.60 68.16
C ARG A 19 11.66 5.10 67.74
N LYS A 20 12.05 6.38 67.90
CA LYS A 20 12.29 7.18 69.13
C LYS A 20 13.46 6.62 69.97
N ASN A 21 14.53 7.37 70.35
CA ASN A 21 14.70 8.84 70.50
C ASN A 21 16.07 9.40 70.00
N SER A 22 16.27 10.72 70.18
CA SER A 22 17.31 11.67 69.73
C SER A 22 18.40 11.96 70.80
N PRO A 23 19.25 13.02 70.71
CA PRO A 23 20.07 13.62 69.62
C PRO A 23 21.57 13.87 70.01
N PHE A 24 22.41 14.39 69.09
CA PHE A 24 23.61 15.21 69.44
C PHE A 24 23.96 16.25 68.34
N LEU A 25 24.82 17.23 68.63
CA LEU A 25 25.03 18.46 67.84
C LEU A 25 26.11 18.35 66.73
N GLY A 26 26.03 19.22 65.70
CA GLY A 26 27.10 19.39 64.69
C GLY A 26 26.81 20.36 63.53
N LEU A 27 26.86 21.67 63.78
CA LEU A 27 27.06 22.84 62.87
C LEU A 27 26.67 22.77 61.36
N PRO A 28 25.88 23.73 60.83
CA PRO A 28 25.69 23.93 59.39
C PRO A 28 26.82 24.77 58.75
N LEU A 29 27.04 24.58 57.43
CA LEU A 29 27.83 25.49 56.58
C LEU A 29 26.90 26.33 55.66
N PRO A 30 27.26 27.58 55.33
CA PRO A 30 26.27 28.58 54.93
C PRO A 30 26.03 28.70 53.41
N ILE A 31 24.82 29.13 53.07
CA ILE A 31 24.52 29.78 51.79
C ILE A 31 25.06 31.21 51.86
N SER A 32 25.75 31.67 50.80
CA SER A 32 25.96 33.09 50.56
C SER A 32 25.79 33.41 49.08
N HIS A 33 24.89 34.35 48.77
CA HIS A 33 24.84 35.01 47.48
C HIS A 33 25.71 36.27 47.55
N GLN A 34 26.48 36.57 46.51
CA GLN A 34 26.57 37.92 45.93
C GLN A 34 27.14 37.85 44.49
N PRO A 35 26.95 38.90 43.66
CA PRO A 35 26.97 38.76 42.20
C PRO A 35 28.30 39.14 41.53
N PHE A 36 28.45 38.70 40.27
CA PHE A 36 29.35 39.34 39.31
C PHE A 36 28.60 39.65 38.01
N THR A 37 28.80 40.87 37.50
CA THR A 37 28.23 41.38 36.25
C THR A 37 29.05 40.96 35.03
N PRO A 38 28.45 40.91 33.82
CA PRO A 38 29.15 40.48 32.61
C PRO A 38 30.08 41.57 32.07
N ASN A 39 31.27 41.17 31.60
CA ASN A 39 32.13 42.03 30.80
C ASN A 39 31.73 41.96 29.31
N SER A 40 31.69 43.13 28.66
CA SER A 40 31.34 43.26 27.25
C SER A 40 32.52 42.97 26.33
N SER A 41 32.22 42.41 25.15
CA SER A 41 32.94 42.75 23.93
C SER A 41 31.94 42.79 22.77
N THR A 42 31.93 43.91 22.04
CA THR A 42 30.95 44.18 20.98
C THR A 42 31.49 43.81 19.61
N PHE A 43 30.85 42.83 18.97
CA PHE A 43 30.96 42.64 17.52
C PHE A 43 29.57 42.70 16.89
N GLN A 44 29.20 43.89 16.43
CA GLN A 44 28.09 44.08 15.50
C GLN A 44 28.57 43.75 14.09
N PHE A 45 27.80 42.97 13.34
CA PHE A 45 27.90 42.94 11.88
C PHE A 45 26.53 43.31 11.27
N HIS A 46 26.53 44.35 10.46
CA HIS A 46 25.33 44.82 9.76
C HIS A 46 24.99 43.88 8.60
N HIS A 47 23.78 43.31 8.61
CA HIS A 47 23.14 42.88 7.37
C HIS A 47 22.38 44.06 6.75
N SER A 48 23.10 44.86 5.97
CA SER A 48 22.50 45.95 5.17
C SER A 48 21.88 45.39 3.90
N PHE A 49 20.56 45.53 3.76
CA PHE A 49 19.88 45.32 2.47
C PHE A 49 20.36 46.37 1.45
N HIS A 50 20.81 45.93 0.28
CA HIS A 50 20.93 46.80 -0.89
C HIS A 50 20.33 46.11 -2.13
N THR A 51 19.42 46.84 -2.77
CA THR A 51 18.75 46.50 -4.03
C THR A 51 19.47 47.12 -5.24
N ALA A 52 18.95 46.82 -6.43
CA ALA A 52 19.28 47.42 -7.75
C ALA A 52 20.54 46.89 -8.47
N PRO A 53 20.62 47.02 -9.82
CA PRO A 53 19.53 46.97 -10.81
C PRO A 53 19.83 46.08 -12.05
N ARG A 54 18.86 45.99 -12.97
CA ARG A 54 19.03 45.43 -14.32
C ARG A 54 20.03 46.25 -15.16
N THR A 55 20.81 45.56 -16.00
CA THR A 55 21.23 46.08 -17.32
C THR A 55 21.28 44.95 -18.36
N ARG A 56 21.54 45.27 -19.64
CA ARG A 56 21.23 44.42 -20.81
C ARG A 56 22.44 44.29 -21.76
N ILE A 57 22.50 43.13 -22.43
CA ILE A 57 22.93 42.93 -23.83
C ILE A 57 24.43 42.87 -24.20
N LEU A 58 24.66 41.99 -25.19
CA LEU A 58 25.75 41.86 -26.19
C LEU A 58 26.93 40.89 -25.94
N ASN A 59 27.24 40.21 -27.04
CA ASN A 59 28.21 39.12 -27.19
C ASN A 59 29.64 39.65 -27.39
N LEU A 60 30.62 38.78 -27.16
CA LEU A 60 31.65 38.56 -28.18
C LEU A 60 32.14 37.11 -28.18
N GLN A 61 32.69 36.66 -29.31
CA GLN A 61 33.19 35.29 -29.53
C GLN A 61 34.73 35.23 -29.39
N SER A 62 35.30 34.03 -29.68
CA SER A 62 36.73 33.73 -29.93
C SER A 62 37.56 33.21 -28.73
N ILE A 63 38.57 32.33 -28.88
CA ILE A 63 38.76 31.15 -29.77
C ILE A 63 39.95 30.29 -29.25
N LEU A 64 39.82 28.96 -29.33
CA LEU A 64 40.86 27.90 -29.37
C LEU A 64 42.18 27.94 -28.53
N ARG A 65 42.39 26.77 -27.85
CA ARG A 65 43.58 25.85 -27.90
C ARG A 65 44.72 25.90 -26.85
N LYS A 66 44.94 24.69 -26.25
CA LYS A 66 46.23 23.96 -26.04
C LYS A 66 47.26 24.53 -25.04
N THR A 67 48.11 23.76 -24.32
CA THR A 67 48.21 22.30 -24.05
C THR A 67 49.06 22.00 -22.79
N GLN A 68 48.98 20.74 -22.31
CA GLN A 68 50.02 20.00 -21.55
C GLN A 68 50.19 20.22 -20.02
N LYS A 69 50.57 19.10 -19.37
CA LYS A 69 50.99 18.89 -17.96
C LYS A 69 52.57 18.82 -17.94
N PRO A 70 53.31 18.39 -16.88
CA PRO A 70 52.91 17.86 -15.55
C PRO A 70 53.80 18.25 -14.32
N PHE A 71 53.51 17.60 -13.19
CA PHE A 71 54.36 17.24 -12.03
C PHE A 71 54.41 18.07 -10.72
N SER A 72 54.71 17.32 -9.65
CA SER A 72 55.11 17.67 -8.27
C SER A 72 54.10 18.35 -7.33
N ALA A 73 53.69 17.60 -6.30
CA ALA A 73 53.31 18.11 -4.98
C ALA A 73 54.52 17.99 -4.02
N PRO A 74 54.45 18.54 -2.80
CA PRO A 74 54.83 17.70 -1.65
C PRO A 74 54.00 17.89 -0.35
N SER A 75 53.97 16.83 0.48
CA SER A 75 53.96 16.74 1.96
C SER A 75 53.08 17.69 2.84
N SER A 76 52.27 17.31 3.84
CA SER A 76 52.01 16.10 4.68
C SER A 76 52.41 16.24 6.17
N THR A 77 51.46 16.13 7.10
CA THR A 77 51.53 15.60 8.50
C THR A 77 50.23 15.96 9.24
N TRP A 78 49.68 15.23 10.24
CA TRP A 78 49.85 13.84 10.75
C TRP A 78 48.58 13.51 11.59
N GLY A 79 48.19 12.23 11.77
CA GLY A 79 47.04 11.88 12.63
C GLY A 79 46.69 10.39 12.61
N GLN A 80 47.24 9.61 13.55
CA GLN A 80 47.20 8.14 13.53
C GLN A 80 45.82 7.52 13.76
N SER A 81 45.54 6.41 13.08
CA SER A 81 44.71 5.31 13.60
C SER A 81 45.57 4.03 13.71
N ARG A 82 45.21 3.11 14.61
CA ARG A 82 45.97 1.87 14.85
C ARG A 82 45.17 0.64 14.45
N ILE A 83 45.72 -0.16 13.54
CA ILE A 83 45.33 -1.56 13.32
C ILE A 83 46.63 -2.37 13.34
N PHE A 84 46.68 -3.42 14.17
CA PHE A 84 47.77 -4.39 14.17
C PHE A 84 47.35 -5.64 13.40
N SER A 85 48.18 -6.05 12.44
CA SER A 85 48.19 -7.40 11.89
C SER A 85 49.57 -8.01 12.12
N SER A 86 49.61 -9.29 12.51
CA SER A 86 50.85 -10.05 12.63
C SER A 86 50.62 -11.49 12.19
N SER A 87 51.32 -11.89 11.14
CA SER A 87 51.31 -13.25 10.58
C SER A 87 52.61 -13.97 10.90
N CYS A 88 52.57 -15.18 11.47
CA CYS A 88 53.73 -16.07 11.41
C CYS A 88 53.38 -17.57 11.51
N LEU A 89 53.58 -18.25 10.39
CA LEU A 89 54.07 -19.62 10.16
C LEU A 89 53.96 -20.72 11.24
N CYS A 90 53.28 -21.79 10.83
CA CYS A 90 53.54 -23.23 11.03
C CYS A 90 54.53 -23.74 12.11
N GLY A 91 54.04 -24.63 12.98
CA GLY A 91 54.84 -25.57 13.79
C GLY A 91 54.05 -26.85 14.10
N LYS A 92 54.72 -28.00 14.26
CA LYS A 92 54.08 -29.33 14.48
C LYS A 92 54.24 -29.84 15.92
N SER A 93 53.30 -30.71 16.31
CA SER A 93 53.49 -31.92 17.16
C SER A 93 53.30 -31.88 18.69
N SER A 94 52.50 -32.86 19.13
CA SER A 94 52.61 -33.69 20.35
C SER A 94 52.21 -33.20 21.77
N ASN A 95 51.04 -33.71 22.19
CA ASN A 95 50.83 -34.61 23.35
C ASN A 95 50.55 -34.12 24.79
N ARG A 96 49.51 -34.77 25.36
CA ARG A 96 49.20 -35.02 26.80
C ARG A 96 48.67 -33.83 27.64
N TRP A 97 47.67 -34.00 28.53
CA TRP A 97 46.68 -35.09 28.72
C TRP A 97 45.54 -34.70 29.70
N ARG A 98 44.57 -35.61 29.88
CA ARG A 98 43.37 -35.62 30.78
C ARG A 98 42.11 -35.03 30.11
N HIS A 99 41.17 -35.81 29.56
CA HIS A 99 40.43 -37.04 29.97
C HIS A 99 39.29 -36.85 30.98
N VAL A 100 38.05 -36.83 30.46
CA VAL A 100 36.83 -37.61 30.81
C VAL A 100 35.99 -37.55 29.50
N ILE A 101 35.73 -38.56 28.64
CA ILE A 101 35.39 -40.00 28.70
C ILE A 101 34.00 -40.25 29.33
N ALA A 102 32.99 -40.84 28.68
CA ALA A 102 32.73 -41.17 27.25
C ALA A 102 31.17 -41.14 27.04
N SER A 103 30.40 -41.85 26.19
CA SER A 103 30.52 -42.95 25.18
C SER A 103 29.09 -43.19 24.60
N VAL A 104 28.73 -43.90 23.52
CA VAL A 104 29.28 -44.41 22.22
C VAL A 104 27.98 -44.91 21.51
N ALA A 105 27.51 -44.40 20.36
CA ALA A 105 28.02 -44.44 18.98
C ALA A 105 27.94 -45.83 18.27
N SER A 106 26.96 -45.99 17.37
CA SER A 106 26.92 -46.97 16.27
C SER A 106 26.07 -46.39 15.11
N VAL A 107 26.35 -46.51 13.78
CA VAL A 107 27.06 -47.49 12.92
C VAL A 107 26.18 -48.71 12.59
N THR A 108 25.77 -49.02 11.35
CA THR A 108 25.94 -48.38 10.00
C THR A 108 24.88 -48.92 9.00
N ASN A 109 24.65 -48.20 7.89
CA ASN A 109 24.27 -48.62 6.52
C ASN A 109 23.33 -49.84 6.28
N TYR A 110 22.28 -49.65 5.46
CA TYR A 110 22.13 -50.33 4.15
C TYR A 110 21.06 -49.62 3.27
N SER A 111 20.76 -50.14 2.07
CA SER A 111 20.16 -49.41 0.94
C SER A 111 18.80 -49.95 0.48
N THR A 112 17.97 -49.05 -0.08
CA THR A 112 16.93 -49.26 -1.12
C THR A 112 16.05 -50.53 -1.09
N SER A 113 14.75 -50.38 -0.81
CA SER A 113 13.68 -50.71 -1.79
C SER A 113 12.26 -50.29 -1.37
N VAL A 114 11.48 -49.94 -2.39
CA VAL A 114 10.02 -49.84 -2.55
C VAL A 114 9.11 -50.51 -1.49
N GLU A 115 8.13 -49.76 -0.96
CA GLU A 115 6.69 -50.08 -1.15
C GLU A 115 5.74 -48.93 -0.71
N THR A 116 4.79 -48.59 -1.58
CA THR A 116 3.67 -47.70 -1.25
C THR A 116 2.54 -48.48 -0.56
N ARG A 117 2.26 -48.18 0.71
CA ARG A 117 1.04 -48.67 1.38
C ARG A 117 0.29 -47.52 2.05
N VAL A 118 -0.82 -47.13 1.42
CA VAL A 118 -1.92 -46.40 2.08
C VAL A 118 -2.38 -47.24 3.28
N ASN A 119 -2.59 -46.60 4.43
CA ASN A 119 -3.16 -47.27 5.60
C ASN A 119 -4.21 -46.38 6.27
N ASP A 120 -5.43 -46.45 5.75
CA ASP A 120 -6.60 -45.78 6.31
C ASP A 120 -6.91 -46.32 7.72
N LYS A 121 -6.53 -45.55 8.76
CA LYS A 121 -7.25 -45.37 10.04
C LYS A 121 -6.45 -44.49 11.01
N ASN A 122 -6.76 -43.20 11.05
CA ASN A 122 -6.61 -42.36 12.26
C ASN A 122 -7.40 -41.04 12.16
N PHE A 123 -8.68 -41.12 11.77
CA PHE A 123 -9.62 -40.00 11.77
C PHE A 123 -10.86 -40.32 12.61
N GLU A 124 -10.70 -40.38 13.93
CA GLU A 124 -11.85 -40.42 14.83
C GLU A 124 -11.52 -39.93 16.26
N ARG A 125 -11.69 -38.62 16.52
CA ARG A 125 -12.19 -38.04 17.81
C ARG A 125 -12.11 -36.51 17.84
N ILE A 126 -13.23 -35.86 17.53
CA ILE A 126 -14.04 -35.00 18.43
C ILE A 126 -15.01 -34.22 17.53
N TYR A 127 -16.29 -34.62 17.53
CA TYR A 127 -17.38 -33.86 16.92
C TYR A 127 -18.72 -34.20 17.59
N VAL A 128 -19.20 -33.29 18.44
CA VAL A 128 -20.51 -33.27 19.12
C VAL A 128 -20.78 -31.77 19.37
N GLN A 129 -21.90 -31.13 19.02
CA GLN A 129 -23.24 -31.61 18.66
C GLN A 129 -23.93 -30.62 17.69
N GLY A 130 -24.96 -31.08 16.96
CA GLY A 130 -25.91 -30.17 16.27
C GLY A 130 -25.94 -30.27 14.75
N GLY A 131 -26.37 -31.41 14.20
CA GLY A 131 -26.59 -31.58 12.76
C GLY A 131 -28.01 -32.05 12.43
N ILE A 132 -28.43 -31.84 11.18
CA ILE A 132 -29.46 -32.63 10.50
C ILE A 132 -28.81 -33.17 9.23
N ASN A 133 -28.95 -34.48 8.99
CA ASN A 133 -28.36 -35.17 7.84
C ASN A 133 -29.30 -35.18 6.64
N LEU A 134 -28.77 -34.91 5.45
CA LEU A 134 -29.11 -35.66 4.23
C LEU A 134 -27.79 -36.00 3.52
N LYS A 135 -27.62 -37.26 3.13
CA LYS A 135 -26.48 -37.70 2.30
C LYS A 135 -26.84 -37.55 0.81
N PRO A 136 -25.86 -37.27 -0.06
CA PRO A 136 -26.10 -37.16 -1.50
C PRO A 136 -26.36 -38.52 -2.12
N SER A 137 -27.20 -38.55 -3.17
CA SER A 137 -27.24 -39.68 -4.10
C SER A 137 -26.27 -39.45 -5.24
N VAL A 138 -25.57 -40.49 -5.67
CA VAL A 138 -24.80 -40.51 -6.92
C VAL A 138 -25.79 -40.55 -8.09
N VAL A 139 -25.41 -39.95 -9.22
CA VAL A 139 -26.07 -40.11 -10.52
C VAL A 139 -25.01 -40.55 -11.52
N GLU A 140 -25.15 -41.75 -12.07
CA GLU A 140 -24.38 -42.23 -13.21
C GLU A 140 -25.09 -41.87 -14.52
N LYS A 141 -24.34 -41.81 -15.64
CA LYS A 141 -24.88 -41.55 -16.97
C LYS A 141 -25.50 -42.80 -17.60
N ILE A 142 -26.64 -42.65 -18.26
CA ILE A 142 -27.01 -43.41 -19.47
C ILE A 142 -27.69 -42.42 -20.45
N ASP A 143 -27.46 -42.61 -21.75
CA ASP A 143 -27.92 -41.72 -22.83
C ASP A 143 -29.21 -42.22 -23.54
N LEU A 144 -29.66 -41.42 -24.53
CA LEU A 144 -30.50 -41.73 -25.71
C LEU A 144 -32.06 -41.57 -25.69
N ASP A 145 -32.47 -40.76 -26.67
CA ASP A 145 -33.57 -40.88 -27.64
C ASP A 145 -35.07 -40.66 -27.30
N GLU A 146 -35.53 -39.51 -27.81
CA GLU A 146 -36.58 -39.32 -28.83
C GLU A 146 -38.10 -39.57 -28.58
N ASN A 147 -38.86 -38.63 -29.18
CA ASN A 147 -40.08 -38.79 -30.01
C ASN A 147 -41.50 -38.46 -29.49
N ILE A 148 -42.02 -37.33 -30.02
CA ILE A 148 -43.43 -37.07 -30.46
C ILE A 148 -44.42 -36.91 -29.25
N VAL A 149 -45.46 -36.06 -29.20
CA VAL A 149 -46.45 -35.55 -30.20
C VAL A 149 -46.75 -34.05 -29.99
N SER A 150 -47.47 -33.47 -30.96
CA SER A 150 -48.14 -32.15 -30.99
C SER A 150 -49.26 -32.00 -29.90
N ASP A 151 -49.97 -30.87 -29.72
CA ASP A 151 -50.53 -29.98 -30.74
C ASP A 151 -50.96 -28.55 -30.32
N GLU A 152 -51.46 -27.82 -31.32
CA GLU A 152 -52.17 -26.51 -31.33
C GLU A 152 -53.12 -26.21 -30.14
N GLY A 153 -53.50 -24.97 -29.83
CA GLY A 153 -53.25 -23.67 -30.48
C GLY A 153 -54.50 -22.74 -30.41
N ALA A 154 -54.33 -21.42 -30.67
CA ALA A 154 -55.40 -20.40 -30.83
C ALA A 154 -56.30 -20.09 -29.59
N ASN A 155 -57.00 -18.94 -29.45
CA ASN A 155 -56.76 -17.52 -29.82
C ASN A 155 -57.80 -16.62 -29.06
N VAL A 156 -57.98 -15.33 -29.43
CA VAL A 156 -59.08 -14.40 -29.02
C VAL A 156 -58.89 -13.81 -27.59
N LYS A 157 -58.65 -12.49 -27.33
CA LYS A 157 -59.30 -11.19 -27.71
C LYS A 157 -60.73 -11.03 -27.12
N VAL A 158 -61.30 -9.88 -26.75
CA VAL A 158 -61.04 -8.42 -26.87
C VAL A 158 -61.39 -7.76 -25.52
N GLY A 159 -60.85 -6.57 -25.22
CA GLY A 159 -61.33 -5.73 -24.11
C GLY A 159 -60.59 -4.39 -24.04
N GLU A 160 -61.07 -3.39 -24.77
CA GLU A 160 -60.51 -2.04 -24.77
C GLU A 160 -61.13 -1.19 -23.65
N ASP A 161 -60.32 -0.35 -23.01
CA ASP A 161 -60.72 1.03 -22.70
C ASP A 161 -59.46 1.89 -22.65
N SER A 162 -59.54 3.15 -23.07
CA SER A 162 -58.37 4.01 -23.30
C SER A 162 -58.58 5.43 -22.74
N VAL A 163 -57.48 6.08 -22.31
CA VAL A 163 -57.21 7.53 -22.44
C VAL A 163 -55.87 7.85 -21.74
N ASN A 164 -54.92 8.38 -22.54
CA ASN A 164 -53.89 9.41 -22.28
C ASN A 164 -53.10 9.42 -20.93
N ASN A 165 -51.79 9.71 -20.87
CA ASN A 165 -50.88 10.19 -21.92
C ASN A 165 -49.39 9.96 -21.58
N GLU A 166 -48.54 10.31 -22.56
CA GLU A 166 -47.11 10.64 -22.45
C GLU A 166 -46.09 9.50 -22.30
N ASN A 167 -45.09 9.54 -23.17
CA ASN A 167 -44.18 8.44 -23.49
C ASN A 167 -42.87 8.52 -22.70
N PHE A 168 -42.26 7.37 -22.38
CA PHE A 168 -40.80 7.20 -22.42
C PHE A 168 -40.38 5.71 -22.52
N GLU A 169 -40.89 5.00 -23.53
CA GLU A 169 -40.24 3.74 -23.97
C GLU A 169 -38.95 4.09 -24.75
N GLY A 170 -37.83 3.44 -24.44
CA GLY A 170 -36.58 3.74 -25.16
C GLY A 170 -35.23 3.26 -24.60
N PHE A 171 -35.19 2.29 -23.67
CA PHE A 171 -33.91 1.72 -23.19
C PHE A 171 -33.83 0.21 -23.43
N ASN A 172 -33.54 -0.18 -24.67
CA ASN A 172 -33.21 -1.57 -25.02
C ASN A 172 -32.31 -1.66 -26.26
N ALA A 173 -31.18 -0.94 -26.22
CA ALA A 173 -30.05 -1.14 -27.14
C ALA A 173 -28.76 -0.64 -26.49
N VAL A 174 -27.92 -1.55 -26.00
CA VAL A 174 -26.51 -1.23 -25.69
C VAL A 174 -25.75 -1.29 -27.01
N GLU A 175 -25.90 -0.25 -27.84
CA GLU A 175 -25.05 -0.10 -29.02
C GLU A 175 -23.60 0.11 -28.59
N THR A 176 -22.73 -0.76 -29.08
CA THR A 176 -21.28 -0.72 -28.82
C THR A 176 -20.73 0.65 -29.19
N VAL A 177 -20.28 1.43 -28.19
CA VAL A 177 -19.70 2.77 -28.38
C VAL A 177 -18.38 2.65 -29.14
N LYS A 178 -18.46 2.67 -30.48
CA LYS A 178 -17.30 2.72 -31.35
C LYS A 178 -16.66 4.10 -31.23
N ASN A 179 -15.49 4.14 -30.60
CA ASN A 179 -14.69 5.35 -30.39
C ASN A 179 -14.64 6.23 -31.65
N VAL A 180 -15.18 7.45 -31.55
CA VAL A 180 -15.27 8.40 -32.67
C VAL A 180 -13.91 9.08 -32.90
N GLY A 181 -13.03 8.36 -33.59
CA GLY A 181 -12.10 8.98 -34.55
C GLY A 181 -10.94 9.82 -34.01
N ARG A 182 -10.56 9.73 -32.72
CA ARG A 182 -9.25 10.26 -32.31
C ARG A 182 -8.14 9.41 -32.94
N LYS A 183 -7.18 10.06 -33.59
CA LYS A 183 -5.94 9.43 -34.05
C LYS A 183 -4.96 9.38 -32.89
N GLU A 184 -4.74 8.18 -32.34
CA GLU A 184 -3.75 7.94 -31.28
C GLU A 184 -2.38 8.53 -31.65
N SER A 185 -1.68 9.11 -30.67
CA SER A 185 -0.32 9.61 -30.87
C SER A 185 0.67 8.48 -31.16
N VAL A 186 1.86 8.86 -31.63
CA VAL A 186 2.96 7.90 -31.85
C VAL A 186 3.38 7.24 -30.53
N VAL A 187 3.33 7.99 -29.41
CA VAL A 187 3.70 7.50 -28.07
C VAL A 187 2.63 6.57 -27.49
N GLU A 188 1.35 6.86 -27.70
CA GLU A 188 0.23 5.96 -27.36
C GLU A 188 0.35 4.62 -28.11
N LYS A 189 0.64 4.67 -29.42
CA LYS A 189 0.82 3.46 -30.25
C LYS A 189 2.05 2.64 -29.88
N GLU A 190 3.14 3.30 -29.49
CA GLU A 190 4.33 2.61 -28.95
C GLU A 190 4.00 1.93 -27.63
N GLY A 191 3.36 2.66 -26.71
CA GLY A 191 2.93 2.15 -25.41
C GLY A 191 2.00 0.95 -25.53
N TRP A 192 0.97 1.02 -26.38
CA TRP A 192 0.07 -0.11 -26.61
C TRP A 192 0.80 -1.35 -27.10
N LYS A 193 1.68 -1.21 -28.10
CA LYS A 193 2.48 -2.32 -28.61
C LYS A 193 3.39 -2.92 -27.52
N LEU A 194 3.96 -2.10 -26.65
CA LEU A 194 4.80 -2.58 -25.55
C LEU A 194 3.98 -3.32 -24.48
N LEU A 195 2.78 -2.81 -24.14
CA LEU A 195 1.86 -3.45 -23.19
C LEU A 195 1.31 -4.78 -23.72
N GLU A 196 0.91 -4.82 -25.00
CA GLU A 196 0.45 -6.04 -25.68
C GLU A 196 1.55 -7.10 -25.74
N ASN A 197 2.80 -6.70 -26.02
CA ASN A 197 3.97 -7.60 -25.97
C ASN A 197 4.30 -8.11 -24.55
N ALA A 198 3.80 -7.46 -23.49
CA ALA A 198 4.04 -7.85 -22.10
C ALA A 198 2.95 -8.78 -21.53
N VAL A 199 1.94 -9.15 -22.32
CA VAL A 199 0.87 -10.07 -21.91
C VAL A 199 1.41 -11.48 -21.68
N VAL A 200 1.02 -12.07 -20.55
CA VAL A 200 1.31 -13.46 -20.18
C VAL A 200 0.07 -14.30 -20.46
N SER A 201 0.26 -15.38 -21.24
CA SER A 201 -0.76 -16.40 -21.48
C SER A 201 -0.52 -17.65 -20.63
N TYR A 202 -1.61 -18.36 -20.34
CA TYR A 202 -1.63 -19.65 -19.64
C TYR A 202 -2.73 -20.52 -20.25
N CYS A 203 -2.38 -21.73 -20.67
CA CYS A 203 -3.26 -22.66 -21.40
C CYS A 203 -3.93 -22.02 -22.65
N GLY A 204 -3.27 -21.03 -23.25
CA GLY A 204 -3.76 -20.26 -24.41
C GLY A 204 -4.57 -19.00 -24.07
N SER A 205 -5.09 -18.85 -22.85
CA SER A 205 -5.83 -17.65 -22.40
C SER A 205 -4.87 -16.57 -21.87
N PRO A 206 -5.12 -15.27 -22.07
CA PRO A 206 -4.35 -14.20 -21.44
C PRO A 206 -4.73 -14.08 -19.96
N ILE A 207 -3.74 -13.98 -19.05
CA ILE A 207 -3.97 -14.01 -17.59
C ILE A 207 -3.24 -12.92 -16.78
N GLY A 208 -2.52 -12.01 -17.43
CA GLY A 208 -1.78 -10.94 -16.76
C GLY A 208 -0.74 -10.28 -17.64
N THR A 209 0.11 -9.43 -17.07
CA THR A 209 1.29 -8.86 -17.75
C THR A 209 2.54 -8.97 -16.91
N LEU A 210 3.70 -9.22 -17.54
CA LEU A 210 5.03 -9.18 -16.91
C LEU A 210 5.27 -7.83 -16.21
N ALA A 211 6.07 -7.79 -15.14
CA ALA A 211 6.48 -6.53 -14.52
C ALA A 211 7.39 -5.68 -15.43
N ALA A 212 8.34 -6.30 -16.13
CA ALA A 212 9.14 -5.65 -17.17
C ALA A 212 9.40 -6.58 -18.35
N ASN A 213 9.57 -6.00 -19.53
CA ASN A 213 9.87 -6.72 -20.76
C ASN A 213 11.07 -6.09 -21.50
N ASP A 214 12.21 -5.98 -20.81
CA ASP A 214 13.47 -5.52 -21.41
C ASP A 214 14.22 -6.69 -22.06
N PRO A 215 14.34 -6.74 -23.40
CA PRO A 215 15.09 -7.80 -24.10
C PRO A 215 16.60 -7.76 -23.85
N ASN A 216 17.11 -6.76 -23.11
CA ASN A 216 18.50 -6.64 -22.70
C ASN A 216 18.77 -7.16 -21.28
N ASP A 217 17.74 -7.39 -20.46
CA ASP A 217 17.93 -7.94 -19.11
C ASP A 217 18.28 -9.44 -19.20
N LYS A 218 19.43 -9.79 -18.63
CA LYS A 218 19.96 -11.15 -18.62
C LYS A 218 19.62 -11.92 -17.34
N LEU A 219 19.11 -11.22 -16.33
CA LEU A 219 18.80 -11.73 -14.99
C LEU A 219 17.56 -10.97 -14.45
N PRO A 220 16.34 -11.21 -14.99
CA PRO A 220 15.13 -10.48 -14.58
C PRO A 220 14.75 -10.69 -13.10
N LEU A 221 15.32 -11.70 -12.43
CA LEU A 221 15.09 -12.11 -11.03
C LEU A 221 13.65 -12.55 -10.77
N ASN A 222 12.76 -11.59 -10.60
CA ASN A 222 11.32 -11.74 -10.40
C ASN A 222 10.49 -10.80 -11.30
N TYR A 223 11.11 -9.98 -12.14
CA TYR A 223 10.41 -9.07 -13.06
C TYR A 223 9.88 -9.81 -14.31
N ASP A 224 10.22 -11.10 -14.43
CA ASP A 224 9.62 -12.13 -15.30
C ASP A 224 8.24 -12.62 -14.80
N GLN A 225 7.74 -12.09 -13.67
CA GLN A 225 6.48 -12.50 -13.05
C GLN A 225 5.37 -11.46 -13.27
N VAL A 226 4.11 -11.91 -13.12
CA VAL A 226 2.93 -11.06 -13.02
C VAL A 226 2.74 -10.68 -11.55
N PHE A 227 2.98 -9.42 -11.19
CA PHE A 227 2.64 -8.89 -9.86
C PHE A 227 1.21 -8.40 -9.81
N ILE A 228 0.54 -8.59 -8.67
CA ILE A 228 -0.85 -8.12 -8.51
C ILE A 228 -0.93 -6.59 -8.58
N ARG A 229 0.03 -5.87 -8.00
CA ARG A 229 0.09 -4.39 -8.03
C ARG A 229 0.45 -3.83 -9.42
N ASP A 230 1.42 -4.39 -10.12
CA ASP A 230 1.84 -3.95 -11.46
C ASP A 230 0.74 -4.18 -12.51
N PHE A 231 -0.08 -5.24 -12.34
CA PHE A 231 -1.18 -5.51 -13.26
C PHE A 231 -2.37 -4.56 -13.09
N VAL A 232 -2.55 -3.85 -11.97
CA VAL A 232 -3.69 -2.91 -11.78
C VAL A 232 -3.79 -1.86 -12.91
N PRO A 233 -2.74 -1.07 -13.25
CA PRO A 233 -2.81 -0.16 -14.38
C PRO A 233 -3.02 -0.87 -15.72
N SER A 234 -2.36 -2.02 -15.96
CA SER A 234 -2.56 -2.82 -17.18
C SER A 234 -4.03 -3.21 -17.36
N ALA A 235 -4.64 -3.72 -16.28
CA ALA A 235 -6.03 -4.14 -16.25
C ALA A 235 -7.00 -2.97 -16.49
N LEU A 236 -6.72 -1.80 -15.90
CA LEU A 236 -7.52 -0.59 -16.17
C LEU A 236 -7.38 -0.13 -17.63
N ALA A 237 -6.19 -0.18 -18.23
CA ALA A 237 -6.00 0.14 -19.64
C ALA A 237 -6.79 -0.82 -20.54
N PHE A 238 -6.68 -2.15 -20.32
CA PHE A 238 -7.44 -3.14 -21.10
C PHE A 238 -8.95 -3.00 -20.91
N LEU A 239 -9.44 -2.79 -19.67
CA LEU A 239 -10.87 -2.53 -19.41
C LEU A 239 -11.38 -1.29 -20.15
N LEU A 240 -10.64 -0.17 -20.11
CA LEU A 240 -11.01 1.06 -20.82
C LEU A 240 -10.92 0.93 -22.36
N LYS A 241 -10.22 -0.09 -22.88
CA LYS A 241 -10.14 -0.42 -24.31
C LYS A 241 -11.27 -1.37 -24.76
N GLY A 242 -11.90 -2.07 -23.82
CA GLY A 242 -12.89 -3.13 -24.05
C GLY A 242 -12.32 -4.55 -24.02
N ASP A 243 -11.02 -4.72 -23.76
CA ASP A 243 -10.31 -6.01 -23.71
C ASP A 243 -10.50 -6.67 -22.32
N THR A 244 -11.74 -7.08 -22.00
CA THR A 244 -12.13 -7.47 -20.62
C THR A 244 -11.59 -8.84 -20.17
N GLU A 245 -11.30 -9.75 -21.11
CA GLU A 245 -10.98 -11.16 -20.84
C GLU A 245 -9.76 -11.33 -19.94
N ILE A 246 -8.66 -10.64 -20.24
CA ILE A 246 -7.40 -10.75 -19.50
C ILE A 246 -7.57 -10.42 -18.00
N VAL A 247 -8.45 -9.47 -17.68
CA VAL A 247 -8.73 -9.06 -16.30
C VAL A 247 -9.63 -10.08 -15.59
N ARG A 248 -10.64 -10.60 -16.29
CA ARG A 248 -11.50 -11.67 -15.79
C ARG A 248 -10.69 -12.93 -15.44
N ASN A 249 -9.78 -13.32 -16.33
CA ASN A 249 -8.93 -14.49 -16.16
C ASN A 249 -7.89 -14.28 -15.05
N PHE A 250 -7.23 -13.11 -14.99
CA PHE A 250 -6.36 -12.74 -13.88
C PHE A 250 -7.06 -12.84 -12.52
N LEU A 251 -8.26 -12.26 -12.39
CA LEU A 251 -9.03 -12.28 -11.14
C LEU A 251 -9.36 -13.71 -10.69
N LEU A 252 -9.76 -14.58 -11.62
CA LEU A 252 -10.08 -15.99 -11.33
C LEU A 252 -8.84 -16.85 -11.03
N HIS A 253 -7.72 -16.69 -11.75
CA HIS A 253 -6.51 -17.47 -11.49
C HIS A 253 -5.80 -17.02 -10.20
N THR A 254 -5.75 -15.73 -9.89
CA THR A 254 -5.24 -15.26 -8.60
C THR A 254 -6.11 -15.70 -7.42
N LEU A 255 -7.43 -15.80 -7.61
CA LEU A 255 -8.34 -16.41 -6.63
C LEU A 255 -8.10 -17.93 -6.48
N GLN A 256 -7.83 -18.64 -7.57
CA GLN A 256 -7.43 -20.05 -7.52
C GLN A 256 -6.12 -20.21 -6.72
N LEU A 257 -5.13 -19.33 -6.91
CA LEU A 257 -3.89 -19.32 -6.12
C LEU A 257 -4.18 -19.01 -4.63
N GLN A 258 -5.17 -18.16 -4.31
CA GLN A 258 -5.59 -17.92 -2.93
C GLN A 258 -6.02 -19.20 -2.21
N SER A 259 -6.61 -20.20 -2.89
CA SER A 259 -7.02 -21.45 -2.24
C SER A 259 -5.89 -22.46 -2.03
N TRP A 260 -4.65 -22.17 -2.45
CA TRP A 260 -3.51 -23.08 -2.29
C TRP A 260 -3.06 -23.17 -0.82
N GLU A 261 -2.51 -24.32 -0.45
CA GLU A 261 -1.83 -24.49 0.83
C GLU A 261 -0.54 -23.67 0.84
N LYS A 262 -0.42 -22.77 1.82
CA LYS A 262 0.73 -21.87 1.97
C LYS A 262 1.52 -22.35 3.17
N THR A 263 2.82 -22.59 2.99
CA THR A 263 3.73 -22.98 4.07
C THR A 263 5.04 -22.20 3.96
N VAL A 264 5.42 -21.55 5.06
CA VAL A 264 6.71 -20.88 5.24
C VAL A 264 7.43 -21.61 6.36
N ASP A 265 8.39 -22.46 5.98
CA ASP A 265 9.11 -23.42 6.82
C ASP A 265 8.15 -24.37 7.60
N CYS A 266 7.65 -23.95 8.76
CA CYS A 266 6.76 -24.71 9.65
C CYS A 266 5.47 -23.94 10.03
N TYR A 267 5.13 -22.88 9.30
CA TYR A 267 3.98 -22.01 9.57
C TYR A 267 3.12 -21.81 8.32
N SER A 268 1.79 -21.78 8.47
CA SER A 268 0.85 -21.47 7.40
C SER A 268 0.28 -20.06 7.55
N PRO A 269 0.51 -19.15 6.59
CA PRO A 269 -0.15 -17.85 6.53
C PRO A 269 -1.69 -17.95 6.50
N GLY A 270 -2.36 -16.86 6.87
CA GLY A 270 -3.82 -16.78 6.86
C GLY A 270 -4.42 -17.07 5.48
N GLN A 271 -5.50 -17.85 5.44
CA GLN A 271 -6.07 -18.39 4.20
C GLN A 271 -6.41 -17.33 3.13
N GLY A 272 -6.80 -16.12 3.55
CA GLY A 272 -7.12 -15.00 2.66
C GLY A 272 -5.93 -14.30 2.00
N LEU A 273 -4.68 -14.69 2.29
CA LEU A 273 -3.49 -14.07 1.70
C LEU A 273 -3.46 -14.31 0.18
N MET A 274 -3.45 -13.22 -0.59
CA MET A 274 -3.15 -13.23 -2.03
C MET A 274 -1.62 -13.29 -2.23
N PRO A 275 -1.13 -13.87 -3.35
CA PRO A 275 0.31 -13.82 -3.65
C PRO A 275 0.75 -12.39 -3.99
N ALA A 276 2.05 -12.12 -3.89
CA ALA A 276 2.67 -10.89 -4.39
C ALA A 276 2.69 -10.91 -5.93
N SER A 277 3.12 -12.05 -6.46
CA SER A 277 3.27 -12.33 -7.88
C SER A 277 3.08 -13.82 -8.18
N PHE A 278 2.97 -14.14 -9.46
CA PHE A 278 3.05 -15.50 -9.97
C PHE A 278 3.69 -15.53 -11.35
N LYS A 279 4.14 -16.71 -11.79
CA LYS A 279 4.51 -16.95 -13.19
C LYS A 279 3.99 -18.28 -13.72
N VAL A 280 3.98 -18.41 -15.04
CA VAL A 280 3.75 -19.68 -15.73
C VAL A 280 5.09 -20.42 -15.81
N ARG A 281 5.12 -21.67 -15.37
CA ARG A 281 6.23 -22.61 -15.58
C ARG A 281 5.77 -23.74 -16.50
N THR A 282 6.63 -24.11 -17.45
CA THR A 282 6.45 -25.29 -18.29
C THR A 282 7.13 -26.50 -17.64
N VAL A 283 6.36 -27.54 -17.32
CA VAL A 283 6.83 -28.75 -16.63
C VAL A 283 6.73 -29.95 -17.59
N PRO A 284 7.77 -30.80 -17.74
CA PRO A 284 7.67 -32.02 -18.55
C PRO A 284 6.81 -33.09 -17.86
N LEU A 285 5.84 -33.63 -18.60
CA LEU A 285 5.02 -34.78 -18.19
C LEU A 285 5.59 -36.11 -18.69
N ASP A 286 5.99 -36.14 -19.96
CA ASP A 286 6.58 -37.27 -20.69
C ASP A 286 7.70 -36.73 -21.60
N GLU A 287 8.50 -37.60 -22.23
CA GLU A 287 9.63 -37.21 -23.12
C GLU A 287 9.30 -36.20 -24.24
N ASN A 288 8.01 -36.07 -24.63
CA ASN A 288 7.54 -35.09 -25.61
C ASN A 288 6.24 -34.38 -25.19
N LYS A 289 5.90 -34.32 -23.89
CA LYS A 289 4.73 -33.58 -23.39
C LYS A 289 5.11 -32.60 -22.29
N PHE A 290 4.49 -31.44 -22.34
CA PHE A 290 4.65 -30.38 -21.36
C PHE A 290 3.28 -29.90 -20.87
N GLU A 291 3.23 -29.52 -19.59
CA GLU A 291 2.10 -28.87 -18.95
C GLU A 291 2.51 -27.49 -18.46
N GLU A 292 1.60 -26.51 -18.53
CA GLU A 292 1.80 -25.21 -17.92
C GLU A 292 1.22 -25.21 -16.50
N VAL A 293 1.99 -24.71 -15.55
CA VAL A 293 1.62 -24.66 -14.12
C VAL A 293 1.86 -23.25 -13.60
N LEU A 294 0.93 -22.74 -12.79
CA LEU A 294 1.09 -21.46 -12.09
C LEU A 294 1.97 -21.62 -10.84
N ASP A 295 2.96 -20.75 -10.72
CA ASP A 295 3.99 -20.73 -9.68
C ASP A 295 3.88 -19.39 -8.91
N PRO A 296 3.17 -19.35 -7.76
CA PRO A 296 3.01 -18.15 -6.94
C PRO A 296 4.23 -17.88 -6.03
N ASP A 297 4.38 -16.63 -5.60
CA ASP A 297 5.18 -16.22 -4.44
C ASP A 297 4.27 -15.45 -3.46
N PHE A 298 4.01 -16.00 -2.27
CA PHE A 298 3.27 -15.33 -1.20
C PHE A 298 4.16 -14.51 -0.25
N GLY A 299 5.45 -14.40 -0.56
CA GLY A 299 6.47 -13.74 0.25
C GLY A 299 7.58 -14.68 0.73
N GLU A 300 7.45 -15.99 0.56
CA GLU A 300 8.46 -16.99 0.90
C GLU A 300 9.75 -16.88 0.08
N SER A 301 9.64 -16.45 -1.19
CA SER A 301 10.78 -16.22 -2.08
C SER A 301 11.17 -14.73 -2.18
N ALA A 302 10.30 -13.82 -1.73
CA ALA A 302 10.54 -12.38 -1.73
C ALA A 302 11.79 -11.98 -0.90
N ILE A 303 12.51 -10.96 -1.38
CA ILE A 303 13.75 -10.48 -0.74
C ILE A 303 13.44 -9.90 0.64
N GLY A 304 13.83 -10.61 1.70
CA GLY A 304 13.55 -10.24 3.09
C GLY A 304 12.28 -10.86 3.68
N ARG A 305 11.62 -11.78 2.96
CA ARG A 305 10.37 -12.45 3.34
C ARG A 305 9.24 -11.49 3.71
N VAL A 306 8.99 -10.55 2.80
CA VAL A 306 8.04 -9.45 2.95
C VAL A 306 6.62 -9.91 2.58
N ALA A 307 5.63 -9.60 3.43
CA ALA A 307 4.24 -10.00 3.22
C ALA A 307 3.48 -9.00 2.32
N PRO A 308 2.84 -9.44 1.21
CA PRO A 308 2.16 -8.58 0.24
C PRO A 308 0.74 -8.18 0.68
N VAL A 309 0.64 -7.38 1.76
CA VAL A 309 -0.66 -6.99 2.35
C VAL A 309 -1.52 -6.18 1.38
N ASP A 310 -0.91 -5.37 0.52
CA ASP A 310 -1.59 -4.59 -0.51
C ASP A 310 -2.27 -5.45 -1.58
N SER A 311 -1.76 -6.64 -1.89
CA SER A 311 -2.25 -7.47 -3.01
C SER A 311 -3.70 -7.95 -2.82
N GLY A 312 -4.10 -8.28 -1.58
CA GLY A 312 -5.49 -8.58 -1.26
C GLY A 312 -6.43 -7.39 -1.38
N LEU A 313 -5.93 -6.20 -1.06
CA LEU A 313 -6.70 -4.95 -1.14
C LEU A 313 -6.89 -4.53 -2.60
N TRP A 314 -5.82 -4.62 -3.40
CA TRP A 314 -5.85 -4.36 -4.84
C TRP A 314 -6.74 -5.34 -5.61
N TRP A 315 -6.75 -6.63 -5.27
CA TRP A 315 -7.63 -7.61 -5.91
C TRP A 315 -9.12 -7.26 -5.72
N ILE A 316 -9.53 -6.88 -4.50
CA ILE A 316 -10.91 -6.42 -4.21
C ILE A 316 -11.24 -5.13 -4.99
N ILE A 317 -10.29 -4.18 -5.05
CA ILE A 317 -10.47 -2.93 -5.80
C ILE A 317 -10.62 -3.19 -7.30
N LEU A 318 -9.80 -4.09 -7.86
CA LEU A 318 -9.84 -4.45 -9.28
C LEU A 318 -11.09 -5.25 -9.65
N LEU A 319 -11.57 -6.14 -8.78
CA LEU A 319 -12.84 -6.85 -8.96
C LEU A 319 -14.03 -5.88 -9.03
N ARG A 320 -14.03 -4.80 -8.24
CA ARG A 320 -15.02 -3.72 -8.37
C ARG A 320 -14.87 -2.99 -9.70
N ALA A 321 -13.65 -2.59 -10.07
CA ALA A 321 -13.37 -1.87 -11.31
C ALA A 321 -13.81 -2.66 -12.56
N TYR A 322 -13.57 -3.98 -12.57
CA TYR A 322 -14.09 -4.90 -13.59
C TYR A 322 -15.62 -4.77 -13.72
N GLY A 323 -16.38 -5.13 -12.67
CA GLY A 323 -17.84 -5.15 -12.78
C GLY A 323 -18.46 -3.78 -13.02
N LYS A 324 -17.80 -2.69 -12.61
CA LYS A 324 -18.23 -1.32 -12.92
C LYS A 324 -18.03 -0.93 -14.38
N ILE A 325 -16.92 -1.28 -15.01
CA ILE A 325 -16.67 -0.95 -16.43
C ILE A 325 -17.42 -1.91 -17.37
N THR A 326 -17.55 -3.19 -17.00
CA THR A 326 -18.13 -4.22 -17.88
C THR A 326 -19.64 -4.41 -17.70
N GLY A 327 -20.21 -4.06 -16.54
CA GLY A 327 -21.55 -4.47 -16.14
C GLY A 327 -21.67 -5.96 -15.74
N ASP A 328 -20.60 -6.75 -15.85
CA ASP A 328 -20.57 -8.16 -15.43
C ASP A 328 -20.45 -8.28 -13.90
N HIS A 329 -21.59 -8.10 -13.25
CA HIS A 329 -21.77 -8.41 -11.82
C HIS A 329 -21.84 -9.92 -11.57
N ALA A 330 -22.14 -10.75 -12.57
CA ALA A 330 -22.23 -12.20 -12.40
C ALA A 330 -20.87 -12.82 -12.02
N LEU A 331 -19.74 -12.23 -12.43
CA LEU A 331 -18.42 -12.57 -11.89
C LEU A 331 -18.33 -12.32 -10.37
N GLN A 332 -18.83 -11.17 -9.90
CA GLN A 332 -18.77 -10.75 -8.49
C GLN A 332 -19.65 -11.63 -7.60
N GLU A 333 -20.78 -12.11 -8.11
CA GLU A 333 -21.75 -12.94 -7.39
C GLU A 333 -21.34 -14.42 -7.21
N ARG A 334 -20.31 -14.90 -7.93
CA ARG A 334 -19.89 -16.30 -7.84
C ARG A 334 -19.50 -16.71 -6.41
N VAL A 335 -19.82 -17.95 -6.04
CA VAL A 335 -19.58 -18.48 -4.69
C VAL A 335 -18.08 -18.50 -4.32
N ASP A 336 -17.20 -18.79 -5.28
CA ASP A 336 -15.74 -18.74 -5.09
C ASP A 336 -15.25 -17.31 -4.88
N VAL A 337 -15.67 -16.36 -5.72
CA VAL A 337 -15.34 -14.94 -5.62
C VAL A 337 -15.84 -14.33 -4.31
N GLN A 338 -17.10 -14.58 -3.94
CA GLN A 338 -17.68 -14.19 -2.65
C GLN A 338 -16.89 -14.79 -1.47
N THR A 339 -16.41 -16.03 -1.59
CA THR A 339 -15.58 -16.67 -0.56
C THR A 339 -14.21 -16.00 -0.47
N GLY A 340 -13.56 -15.69 -1.59
CA GLY A 340 -12.28 -14.99 -1.61
C GLY A 340 -12.33 -13.61 -0.98
N ILE A 341 -13.37 -12.82 -1.29
CA ILE A 341 -13.66 -11.54 -0.61
C ILE A 341 -13.77 -11.75 0.90
N LYS A 342 -14.59 -12.72 1.34
CA LYS A 342 -14.80 -13.05 2.76
C LYS A 342 -13.49 -13.47 3.45
N LEU A 343 -12.62 -14.23 2.79
CA LEU A 343 -11.32 -14.65 3.34
C LEU A 343 -10.34 -13.49 3.51
N ILE A 344 -10.20 -12.59 2.53
CA ILE A 344 -9.34 -11.39 2.63
C ILE A 344 -9.83 -10.51 3.79
N LEU A 345 -11.13 -10.26 3.84
CA LEU A 345 -11.74 -9.42 4.89
C LEU A 345 -11.56 -10.01 6.28
N ASN A 346 -11.73 -11.33 6.46
CA ASN A 346 -11.51 -11.99 7.74
C ASN A 346 -10.05 -11.83 8.22
N LEU A 347 -9.08 -11.86 7.30
CA LEU A 347 -7.67 -11.60 7.63
C LEU A 347 -7.45 -10.13 8.06
N CYS A 348 -8.00 -9.16 7.33
CA CYS A 348 -7.85 -7.73 7.66
C CYS A 348 -8.71 -7.24 8.84
N LEU A 349 -9.79 -7.96 9.19
CA LEU A 349 -10.72 -7.61 10.28
C LEU A 349 -10.54 -8.47 11.54
N SER A 350 -9.58 -9.40 11.55
CA SER A 350 -9.28 -10.26 12.71
C SER A 350 -9.01 -9.45 13.98
N ASP A 351 -9.52 -9.94 15.11
CA ASP A 351 -9.24 -9.35 16.42
C ASP A 351 -7.76 -9.55 16.82
N GLY A 352 -7.19 -8.57 17.53
CA GLY A 352 -5.80 -8.60 17.96
C GLY A 352 -5.56 -7.75 19.21
N PHE A 353 -4.29 -7.53 19.56
CA PHE A 353 -3.90 -6.68 20.70
C PHE A 353 -3.83 -5.19 20.36
N ASP A 354 -3.96 -4.83 19.09
CA ASP A 354 -3.99 -3.43 18.66
C ASP A 354 -5.29 -2.74 19.11
N MET A 355 -5.19 -1.48 19.52
CA MET A 355 -6.32 -0.63 19.92
C MET A 355 -6.73 0.35 18.82
N PHE A 356 -5.98 0.45 17.72
CA PHE A 356 -6.29 1.33 16.60
C PHE A 356 -7.23 0.65 15.58
N PRO A 357 -8.05 1.42 14.84
CA PRO A 357 -8.90 0.87 13.78
C PRO A 357 -8.12 0.63 12.48
N SER A 358 -6.89 1.09 12.38
CA SER A 358 -5.94 0.80 11.29
C SER A 358 -5.63 -0.70 11.18
N LEU A 359 -4.99 -1.08 10.08
CA LEU A 359 -4.36 -2.38 9.93
C LEU A 359 -2.90 -2.26 10.39
N LEU A 360 -2.46 -3.16 11.27
CA LEU A 360 -1.08 -3.29 11.73
C LEU A 360 -0.28 -4.13 10.73
N VAL A 361 0.86 -3.63 10.27
CA VAL A 361 1.71 -4.31 9.27
C VAL A 361 3.20 -4.22 9.57
N THR A 362 3.98 -5.11 8.96
CA THR A 362 5.45 -5.05 8.93
C THR A 362 5.96 -4.00 7.96
N ASP A 363 7.24 -3.64 8.08
CA ASP A 363 7.94 -2.83 7.07
C ASP A 363 7.97 -3.58 5.73
N GLY A 364 7.94 -2.86 4.61
CA GLY A 364 7.92 -3.44 3.26
C GLY A 364 6.54 -3.87 2.72
N SER A 365 5.47 -3.81 3.50
CA SER A 365 4.20 -4.53 3.25
C SER A 365 3.29 -4.00 2.12
N CYS A 366 3.76 -3.03 1.31
CA CYS A 366 2.98 -2.37 0.26
C CYS A 366 3.82 -2.14 -1.01
N MET A 367 3.49 -1.17 -1.89
CA MET A 367 4.28 -0.86 -3.10
C MET A 367 5.77 -0.73 -2.78
N ILE A 368 6.06 -0.10 -1.64
CA ILE A 368 7.39 -0.02 -1.03
C ILE A 368 7.76 -1.41 -0.47
N ASP A 369 8.31 -2.29 -1.31
CA ASP A 369 8.68 -3.69 -1.00
C ASP A 369 9.91 -3.87 -0.07
N ARG A 370 10.39 -2.82 0.60
CA ARG A 370 11.66 -2.81 1.35
C ARG A 370 11.56 -1.95 2.63
N ARG A 371 12.44 -2.24 3.60
CA ARG A 371 12.52 -1.52 4.88
C ARG A 371 12.75 -0.01 4.68
N MET A 372 11.73 0.79 5.00
CA MET A 372 11.68 2.24 4.79
C MET A 372 11.09 3.00 5.99
N GLY A 373 10.84 2.32 7.11
CA GLY A 373 10.20 2.90 8.30
C GLY A 373 8.68 2.90 8.20
N ILE A 374 8.10 2.00 7.39
CA ILE A 374 6.66 1.94 7.12
C ILE A 374 5.95 0.78 7.86
N HIS A 375 6.62 0.17 8.83
CA HIS A 375 5.98 -0.73 9.80
C HIS A 375 4.98 0.03 10.70
N GLY A 376 4.02 -0.65 11.31
CA GLY A 376 2.97 -0.02 12.10
C GLY A 376 1.74 0.22 11.24
N HIS A 377 1.42 1.49 10.95
CA HIS A 377 0.16 1.88 10.30
C HIS A 377 0.40 2.83 9.11
N PRO A 378 1.10 2.38 8.05
CA PRO A 378 1.42 3.23 6.91
C PRO A 378 0.17 3.61 6.13
N LEU A 379 0.04 4.90 5.80
CA LEU A 379 -1.13 5.50 5.16
C LEU A 379 -1.57 4.76 3.89
N GLU A 380 -0.62 4.27 3.09
CA GLU A 380 -0.90 3.53 1.85
C GLU A 380 -1.80 2.33 2.12
N ILE A 381 -1.44 1.48 3.09
CA ILE A 381 -2.27 0.35 3.52
C ILE A 381 -3.60 0.84 4.11
N GLN A 382 -3.62 1.94 4.88
CA GLN A 382 -4.87 2.40 5.49
C GLN A 382 -5.89 2.93 4.47
N ALA A 383 -5.42 3.63 3.42
CA ALA A 383 -6.25 4.12 2.32
C ALA A 383 -6.73 2.96 1.42
N LEU A 384 -5.85 2.01 1.07
CA LEU A 384 -6.23 0.81 0.33
C LEU A 384 -7.23 -0.06 1.13
N PHE A 385 -7.04 -0.20 2.44
CA PHE A 385 -7.94 -0.96 3.32
C PHE A 385 -9.32 -0.30 3.42
N TYR A 386 -9.39 1.02 3.62
CA TYR A 386 -10.65 1.77 3.58
C TYR A 386 -11.37 1.60 2.23
N SER A 387 -10.64 1.70 1.12
CA SER A 387 -11.17 1.49 -0.22
C SER A 387 -11.70 0.07 -0.43
N ALA A 388 -10.93 -0.96 -0.07
CA ALA A 388 -11.34 -2.36 -0.17
C ALA A 388 -12.56 -2.68 0.71
N LEU A 389 -12.66 -2.07 1.90
CA LEU A 389 -13.86 -2.15 2.75
C LEU A 389 -15.10 -1.53 2.09
N ARG A 390 -14.98 -0.38 1.41
CA ARG A 390 -16.10 0.21 0.64
C ARG A 390 -16.50 -0.69 -0.54
N CYS A 391 -15.51 -1.19 -1.30
CA CYS A 391 -15.74 -2.13 -2.41
C CYS A 391 -16.47 -3.40 -1.95
N SER A 392 -16.00 -4.02 -0.87
CA SER A 392 -16.63 -5.22 -0.30
C SER A 392 -18.03 -4.96 0.25
N ARG A 393 -18.32 -3.77 0.79
CA ARG A 393 -19.68 -3.42 1.22
C ARG A 393 -20.66 -3.33 0.04
N GLU A 394 -20.18 -2.94 -1.14
CA GLU A 394 -20.99 -2.88 -2.37
C GLU A 394 -21.14 -4.27 -3.03
N MET A 395 -20.13 -5.13 -2.98
CA MET A 395 -20.11 -6.42 -3.69
C MET A 395 -20.54 -7.65 -2.87
N LEU A 396 -20.62 -7.60 -1.54
CA LEU A 396 -21.00 -8.77 -0.73
C LEU A 396 -22.50 -9.04 -0.77
N LEU A 397 -22.87 -10.26 -1.17
CA LEU A 397 -24.25 -10.74 -1.12
C LEU A 397 -24.76 -10.87 0.33
N LEU A 398 -26.03 -10.51 0.55
CA LEU A 398 -26.68 -10.48 1.87
C LEU A 398 -27.19 -11.86 2.33
N ASP A 399 -26.27 -12.75 2.70
CA ASP A 399 -26.56 -14.04 3.37
C ASP A 399 -26.43 -13.98 4.91
N ASP A 400 -26.94 -14.99 5.63
CA ASP A 400 -26.93 -15.03 7.11
C ASP A 400 -25.53 -15.07 7.75
N GLY A 401 -24.51 -15.56 7.02
CA GLY A 401 -23.11 -15.45 7.44
C GLY A 401 -22.52 -14.05 7.19
N SER A 402 -22.82 -13.46 6.03
CA SER A 402 -22.33 -12.14 5.62
C SER A 402 -22.84 -10.99 6.49
N LYS A 403 -24.05 -11.09 7.07
CA LYS A 403 -24.68 -10.03 7.89
C LYS A 403 -23.79 -9.56 9.05
N ASN A 404 -23.00 -10.47 9.64
CA ASN A 404 -22.05 -10.12 10.70
C ASN A 404 -20.78 -9.44 10.14
N LEU A 405 -20.28 -9.92 9.00
CA LEU A 405 -19.12 -9.33 8.31
C LEU A 405 -19.43 -7.91 7.80
N ILE A 406 -20.60 -7.69 7.21
CA ILE A 406 -21.07 -6.36 6.74
C ILE A 406 -21.23 -5.39 7.92
N ARG A 407 -21.67 -5.87 9.09
CA ARG A 407 -21.66 -5.06 10.32
C ARG A 407 -20.24 -4.70 10.78
N ALA A 408 -19.29 -5.64 10.70
CA ALA A 408 -17.89 -5.40 11.02
C ALA A 408 -17.25 -4.39 10.05
N ILE A 409 -17.51 -4.51 8.74
CA ILE A 409 -17.09 -3.55 7.70
C ILE A 409 -17.59 -2.15 8.03
N ASN A 410 -18.90 -1.98 8.28
CA ASN A 410 -19.47 -0.65 8.59
C ASN A 410 -18.88 -0.04 9.87
N ASN A 411 -18.71 -0.84 10.93
CA ASN A 411 -18.05 -0.38 12.16
C ASN A 411 -16.60 0.05 11.92
N ARG A 412 -15.84 -0.75 11.15
CA ARG A 412 -14.43 -0.48 10.80
C ARG A 412 -14.31 0.77 9.93
N LEU A 413 -15.12 0.91 8.88
CA LEU A 413 -15.19 2.10 8.02
C LEU A 413 -15.48 3.37 8.84
N SER A 414 -16.45 3.32 9.76
CA SER A 414 -16.84 4.45 10.61
C SER A 414 -15.73 4.87 11.58
N ALA A 415 -14.97 3.90 12.12
CA ALA A 415 -13.84 4.16 13.01
C ALA A 415 -12.58 4.63 12.26
N LEU A 416 -12.24 3.99 11.13
CA LEU A 416 -11.04 4.25 10.32
C LEU A 416 -11.12 5.63 9.66
N SER A 417 -12.27 5.97 9.06
CA SER A 417 -12.50 7.32 8.50
C SER A 417 -12.29 8.42 9.53
N PHE A 418 -12.81 8.26 10.75
CA PHE A 418 -12.59 9.23 11.83
C PHE A 418 -11.11 9.29 12.26
N HIS A 419 -10.46 8.14 12.45
CA HIS A 419 -9.08 8.08 12.91
C HIS A 419 -8.11 8.75 11.93
N LEU A 420 -8.28 8.51 10.63
CA LEU A 420 -7.44 9.11 9.59
C LEU A 420 -7.78 10.60 9.38
N ARG A 421 -9.07 10.97 9.26
CA ARG A 421 -9.50 12.38 9.08
C ARG A 421 -9.08 13.30 10.25
N GLU A 422 -8.97 12.79 11.48
CA GLU A 422 -8.60 13.58 12.68
C GLU A 422 -7.11 13.53 13.02
N TYR A 423 -6.47 12.34 13.00
CA TYR A 423 -5.12 12.15 13.58
C TYR A 423 -3.99 12.02 12.57
N TYR A 424 -4.29 11.70 11.29
CA TYR A 424 -3.28 11.66 10.24
C TYR A 424 -3.22 12.99 9.48
N TRP A 425 -4.28 13.79 9.52
CA TRP A 425 -4.31 15.09 8.84
C TRP A 425 -3.32 16.08 9.44
N VAL A 426 -2.54 16.73 8.59
CA VAL A 426 -1.71 17.91 8.92
C VAL A 426 -1.95 19.04 7.92
N ASP A 427 -2.16 20.23 8.48
CA ASP A 427 -2.12 21.53 7.82
C ASP A 427 -1.33 22.49 8.73
N MET A 428 -1.05 23.72 8.28
CA MET A 428 -0.31 24.72 9.07
C MET A 428 -0.91 24.94 10.48
N LYS A 429 -2.23 24.85 10.63
CA LYS A 429 -2.92 25.02 11.91
C LYS A 429 -2.73 23.78 12.80
N LYS A 430 -2.86 22.56 12.27
CA LYS A 430 -2.67 21.31 13.03
C LYS A 430 -1.20 21.09 13.40
N ILE A 431 -0.24 21.51 12.58
CA ILE A 431 1.20 21.50 12.94
C ILE A 431 1.46 22.44 14.13
N ASN A 432 0.89 23.65 14.12
CA ASN A 432 0.96 24.57 15.27
C ASN A 432 0.20 24.02 16.51
N GLU A 433 -0.83 23.18 16.33
CA GLU A 433 -1.47 22.45 17.43
C GLU A 433 -0.51 21.42 18.06
N ILE A 434 0.11 20.57 17.23
CA ILE A 434 1.06 19.52 17.66
C ILE A 434 2.32 20.12 18.29
N TYR A 435 2.83 21.23 17.72
CA TYR A 435 3.97 21.98 18.25
C TYR A 435 3.73 22.53 19.67
N ARG A 436 2.45 22.60 20.09
CA ARG A 436 2.00 23.10 21.38
C ARG A 436 1.42 22.00 22.29
N TYR A 437 1.57 20.73 21.90
CA TYR A 437 1.17 19.59 22.73
C TYR A 437 1.93 19.55 24.05
N LYS A 438 1.24 19.07 25.08
CA LYS A 438 1.86 18.61 26.32
C LYS A 438 2.12 17.12 26.20
N THR A 439 3.18 16.63 26.84
CA THR A 439 3.49 15.22 26.96
C THR A 439 2.91 14.65 28.26
N GLU A 440 2.91 13.32 28.40
CA GLU A 440 2.44 12.57 29.57
C GLU A 440 0.95 12.80 29.94
N GLU A 441 0.10 13.10 28.95
CA GLU A 441 -1.34 13.34 29.15
C GLU A 441 -2.14 12.05 29.45
N TYR A 442 -2.12 11.60 30.70
CA TYR A 442 -2.91 10.43 31.13
C TYR A 442 -4.40 10.76 31.38
N SER A 443 -5.20 10.85 30.30
CA SER A 443 -6.64 11.15 30.38
C SER A 443 -7.46 10.64 29.18
N THR A 444 -8.73 10.30 29.38
CA THR A 444 -9.67 10.08 28.26
C THR A 444 -10.08 11.37 27.54
N GLU A 445 -9.76 12.54 28.12
CA GLU A 445 -9.91 13.85 27.50
C GLU A 445 -8.55 14.46 27.08
N ALA A 446 -7.51 13.63 26.93
CA ALA A 446 -6.21 14.07 26.41
C ALA A 446 -6.32 14.65 24.98
N THR A 447 -5.52 15.68 24.73
CA THR A 447 -5.31 16.25 23.39
C THR A 447 -4.24 15.45 22.66
N ASN A 448 -3.10 15.22 23.34
CA ASN A 448 -1.98 14.46 22.80
C ASN A 448 -2.17 12.94 23.05
N LYS A 449 -3.18 12.37 22.42
CA LYS A 449 -3.65 10.98 22.67
C LYS A 449 -2.62 9.88 22.38
N PHE A 450 -1.57 10.20 21.65
CA PHE A 450 -0.51 9.28 21.27
C PHE A 450 0.82 9.57 21.98
N ASN A 451 0.87 10.57 22.87
CA ASN A 451 2.08 11.09 23.51
C ASN A 451 3.21 11.44 22.50
N ILE A 452 2.85 12.18 21.45
CA ILE A 452 3.80 12.70 20.47
C ILE A 452 4.62 13.82 21.12
N TYR A 453 5.94 13.74 21.00
CA TYR A 453 6.86 14.79 21.43
C TYR A 453 6.91 15.88 20.35
N PRO A 454 6.64 17.16 20.64
CA PRO A 454 6.69 18.25 19.66
C PRO A 454 7.99 18.34 18.85
N GLU A 455 9.10 17.89 19.46
CA GLU A 455 10.43 17.79 18.87
C GLU A 455 10.53 16.79 17.69
N GLN A 456 9.50 15.98 17.44
CA GLN A 456 9.40 15.12 16.25
C GLN A 456 8.94 15.85 14.99
N ILE A 457 8.41 17.08 15.09
CA ILE A 457 8.06 17.88 13.91
C ILE A 457 9.39 18.27 13.22
N PRO A 458 9.68 17.75 12.02
CA PRO A 458 10.98 17.98 11.40
C PRO A 458 11.06 19.40 10.86
N HIS A 459 12.22 20.05 10.99
CA HIS A 459 12.41 21.45 10.60
C HIS A 459 11.97 21.76 9.17
N TRP A 460 12.15 20.82 8.23
CA TRP A 460 11.74 21.01 6.84
C TRP A 460 10.23 21.24 6.69
N LEU A 461 9.39 20.63 7.53
CA LEU A 461 7.93 20.69 7.37
C LEU A 461 7.37 22.09 7.67
N MET A 462 7.95 22.79 8.64
CA MET A 462 7.49 24.11 9.09
C MET A 462 7.54 25.15 7.96
N ASP A 463 8.61 25.14 7.16
CA ASP A 463 8.77 26.03 6.00
C ASP A 463 8.19 25.44 4.69
N TRP A 464 7.95 24.11 4.65
CA TRP A 464 7.51 23.43 3.42
C TRP A 464 6.00 23.44 3.22
N ILE A 465 5.18 23.42 4.28
CA ILE A 465 3.72 23.38 4.12
C ILE A 465 3.15 24.76 3.70
N PRO A 466 2.30 24.85 2.65
CA PRO A 466 1.67 26.10 2.22
C PRO A 466 0.44 26.45 3.07
N GLU A 467 -0.03 27.71 2.99
CA GLU A 467 -1.17 28.21 3.79
C GLU A 467 -2.51 27.52 3.44
N GLU A 468 -2.75 27.24 2.15
CA GLU A 468 -4.01 26.66 1.65
C GLU A 468 -3.89 25.17 1.26
N GLY A 469 -2.92 24.45 1.86
CA GLY A 469 -2.69 23.03 1.62
C GLY A 469 -2.47 22.21 2.88
N GLY A 470 -2.51 20.89 2.73
CA GLY A 470 -2.36 19.91 3.80
C GLY A 470 -2.35 18.49 3.26
N TYR A 471 -2.06 17.51 4.12
CA TYR A 471 -1.98 16.11 3.73
C TYR A 471 -2.23 15.15 4.90
N LEU A 472 -2.41 13.88 4.58
CA LEU A 472 -2.36 12.79 5.56
C LEU A 472 -0.90 12.33 5.71
N ILE A 473 -0.37 12.34 6.93
CA ILE A 473 1.00 11.89 7.25
C ILE A 473 1.22 10.42 6.92
N GLY A 474 2.49 10.02 6.76
CA GLY A 474 2.87 8.68 6.34
C GLY A 474 2.50 7.56 7.32
N ASN A 475 2.58 7.81 8.63
CA ASN A 475 2.42 6.79 9.67
C ASN A 475 2.10 7.44 11.02
N LEU A 476 1.34 6.74 11.87
CA LEU A 476 1.04 7.15 13.24
C LEU A 476 1.10 5.93 14.17
N GLN A 477 1.92 6.02 15.22
CA GLN A 477 2.18 4.95 16.20
C GLN A 477 2.22 5.54 17.62
N PRO A 478 2.19 4.71 18.68
CA PRO A 478 2.40 5.18 20.05
C PRO A 478 3.74 5.91 20.17
N ALA A 479 3.69 7.16 20.64
CA ALA A 479 4.80 8.10 20.74
C ALA A 479 5.57 8.38 19.43
N HIS A 480 5.00 8.13 18.24
CA HIS A 480 5.68 8.40 16.97
C HIS A 480 4.74 8.85 15.84
N MET A 481 5.12 9.92 15.13
CA MET A 481 4.53 10.37 13.86
C MET A 481 5.58 10.37 12.75
N ASP A 482 5.27 9.77 11.59
CA ASP A 482 6.08 9.90 10.38
C ASP A 482 5.49 11.00 9.49
N PHE A 483 6.07 12.19 9.60
CA PHE A 483 5.63 13.38 8.87
C PHE A 483 5.91 13.35 7.36
N ARG A 484 6.58 12.32 6.81
CA ARG A 484 6.79 12.25 5.34
C ARG A 484 5.46 12.22 4.58
N PHE A 485 5.41 12.95 3.47
CA PHE A 485 4.32 12.85 2.51
C PHE A 485 4.47 11.54 1.74
N PHE A 486 3.41 10.72 1.66
CA PHE A 486 3.38 9.51 0.82
C PHE A 486 2.28 9.66 -0.24
N THR A 487 2.67 9.53 -1.50
CA THR A 487 1.83 9.94 -2.63
C THR A 487 0.67 8.98 -2.87
N LEU A 488 0.91 7.67 -2.94
CA LEU A 488 -0.17 6.69 -3.20
C LEU A 488 -1.25 6.79 -2.12
N GLY A 489 -0.88 6.84 -0.84
CA GLY A 489 -1.81 7.01 0.27
C GLY A 489 -2.66 8.29 0.20
N ASN A 490 -2.06 9.43 -0.15
CA ASN A 490 -2.78 10.71 -0.27
C ASN A 490 -3.66 10.81 -1.53
N LEU A 491 -3.24 10.22 -2.65
CA LEU A 491 -4.07 10.15 -3.87
C LEU A 491 -5.22 9.16 -3.69
N TRP A 492 -4.96 8.01 -3.07
CA TRP A 492 -6.01 7.02 -2.81
C TRP A 492 -7.01 7.47 -1.75
N SER A 493 -6.61 8.36 -0.81
CA SER A 493 -7.57 8.98 0.10
C SER A 493 -8.54 9.94 -0.59
N ILE A 494 -8.13 10.57 -1.71
CA ILE A 494 -9.03 11.33 -2.59
C ILE A 494 -9.95 10.38 -3.35
N VAL A 495 -9.37 9.40 -4.08
CA VAL A 495 -10.12 8.47 -4.95
C VAL A 495 -11.19 7.68 -4.18
N SER A 496 -10.92 7.30 -2.93
CA SER A 496 -11.86 6.56 -2.07
C SER A 496 -12.81 7.44 -1.24
N SER A 497 -12.70 8.78 -1.32
CA SER A 497 -13.34 9.73 -0.40
C SER A 497 -13.07 9.41 1.08
N LEU A 498 -11.83 9.02 1.39
CA LEU A 498 -11.35 8.83 2.77
C LEU A 498 -11.05 10.18 3.44
N GLY A 499 -10.43 11.13 2.76
CA GLY A 499 -10.37 12.52 3.24
C GLY A 499 -11.71 13.21 3.05
N THR A 500 -12.01 14.26 3.83
CA THR A 500 -13.17 15.13 3.53
C THR A 500 -12.94 15.92 2.24
N PRO A 501 -13.98 16.52 1.60
CA PRO A 501 -13.81 17.28 0.37
C PRO A 501 -12.73 18.38 0.48
N LYS A 502 -12.73 19.12 1.60
CA LYS A 502 -11.70 20.14 1.89
C LYS A 502 -10.29 19.56 2.08
N GLN A 503 -10.15 18.38 2.70
CA GLN A 503 -8.86 17.72 2.84
C GLN A 503 -8.33 17.24 1.48
N ASN A 504 -9.22 16.70 0.65
CA ASN A 504 -8.90 16.22 -0.70
C ASN A 504 -8.48 17.36 -1.64
N GLU A 505 -9.15 18.52 -1.55
CA GLU A 505 -8.76 19.75 -2.24
C GLU A 505 -7.39 20.26 -1.76
N ALA A 506 -7.19 20.36 -0.44
CA ALA A 506 -5.94 20.83 0.14
C ALA A 506 -4.72 19.93 -0.14
N ILE A 507 -4.92 18.62 -0.43
CA ILE A 507 -3.87 17.72 -0.95
C ILE A 507 -3.46 18.10 -2.37
N LEU A 508 -4.42 18.41 -3.26
CA LEU A 508 -4.09 18.84 -4.62
C LEU A 508 -3.45 20.25 -4.62
N ASN A 509 -3.92 21.15 -3.77
CA ASN A 509 -3.29 22.47 -3.56
C ASN A 509 -1.84 22.33 -3.06
N LEU A 510 -1.55 21.37 -2.18
CA LEU A 510 -0.19 21.06 -1.77
C LEU A 510 0.68 20.56 -2.94
N ILE A 511 0.16 19.63 -3.76
CA ILE A 511 0.88 19.11 -4.94
C ILE A 511 1.14 20.20 -5.98
N GLU A 512 0.20 21.14 -6.15
CA GLU A 512 0.38 22.30 -7.02
C GLU A 512 1.39 23.30 -6.46
N ALA A 513 1.28 23.69 -5.19
CA ALA A 513 2.17 24.65 -4.53
C ALA A 513 3.59 24.10 -4.28
N LYS A 514 3.77 22.78 -4.31
CA LYS A 514 5.06 22.08 -4.14
C LYS A 514 5.40 21.21 -5.34
N TRP A 515 4.96 21.62 -6.53
CA TRP A 515 5.12 20.88 -7.80
C TRP A 515 6.56 20.46 -8.06
N ASP A 516 7.55 21.34 -7.84
CA ASP A 516 8.96 21.01 -8.09
C ASP A 516 9.50 19.93 -7.14
N ASP A 517 8.99 19.82 -5.92
CA ASP A 517 9.39 18.81 -4.93
C ASP A 517 8.66 17.47 -5.13
N LEU A 518 7.37 17.50 -5.48
CA LEU A 518 6.50 16.31 -5.56
C LEU A 518 6.35 15.75 -6.98
N VAL A 519 6.60 16.55 -8.02
CA VAL A 519 6.54 16.18 -9.44
C VAL A 519 7.90 16.38 -10.11
N GLY A 520 8.52 17.56 -9.94
CA GLY A 520 9.79 17.91 -10.56
C GLY A 520 9.79 17.74 -12.09
N LEU A 521 10.74 16.96 -12.60
CA LEU A 521 10.92 16.65 -14.04
C LEU A 521 10.42 15.24 -14.42
N MET A 522 9.73 14.54 -13.51
CA MET A 522 9.08 13.25 -13.78
C MET A 522 8.03 12.94 -12.69
N PRO A 523 6.72 12.93 -13.02
CA PRO A 523 5.67 12.52 -12.08
C PRO A 523 5.85 11.05 -11.65
N LEU A 524 5.53 10.66 -10.41
CA LEU A 524 5.45 11.47 -9.19
C LEU A 524 6.46 10.96 -8.18
N LYS A 525 6.84 11.77 -7.19
CA LYS A 525 7.54 11.23 -6.02
C LYS A 525 6.69 10.16 -5.34
N ILE A 526 7.30 9.07 -4.91
CA ILE A 526 6.63 8.04 -4.09
C ILE A 526 6.44 8.54 -2.65
N CYS A 527 7.46 9.22 -2.11
CA CYS A 527 7.40 9.95 -0.84
C CYS A 527 8.29 11.18 -0.86
N TYR A 528 8.09 12.09 0.10
CA TYR A 528 8.91 13.29 0.30
C TYR A 528 9.02 13.66 1.80
N PRO A 529 10.19 14.13 2.28
CA PRO A 529 11.50 14.10 1.60
C PRO A 529 12.12 12.69 1.63
N ALA A 530 13.27 12.52 0.97
CA ALA A 530 14.11 11.35 1.19
C ALA A 530 14.76 11.38 2.58
N LEU A 531 14.93 10.20 3.18
CA LEU A 531 15.78 9.98 4.35
C LEU A 531 17.25 10.13 3.96
N GLU A 532 18.03 10.88 4.74
CA GLU A 532 19.45 11.12 4.47
C GLU A 532 20.38 10.69 5.63
N SER A 533 21.68 10.62 5.34
CA SER A 533 22.76 10.40 6.32
C SER A 533 22.49 9.33 7.38
N GLU A 534 22.19 9.71 8.63
CA GLU A 534 21.97 8.77 9.74
C GLU A 534 20.55 8.20 9.76
N GLU A 535 19.55 8.98 9.36
CA GLU A 535 18.16 8.51 9.22
C GLU A 535 18.09 7.37 8.21
N TRP A 536 18.77 7.55 7.05
CA TRP A 536 18.91 6.48 6.06
C TRP A 536 19.60 5.24 6.64
N ARG A 537 20.70 5.39 7.39
CA ARG A 537 21.41 4.26 8.03
C ARG A 537 20.51 3.49 8.99
N ILE A 538 19.86 4.18 9.92
CA ILE A 538 19.05 3.58 10.99
C ILE A 538 17.76 2.96 10.44
N ILE A 539 17.00 3.74 9.66
CA ILE A 539 15.64 3.38 9.25
C ILE A 539 15.66 2.33 8.14
N THR A 540 16.49 2.50 7.10
CA THR A 540 16.57 1.50 6.02
C THR A 540 17.46 0.31 6.38
N GLY A 541 18.41 0.49 7.31
CA GLY A 541 19.48 -0.48 7.55
C GLY A 541 20.66 -0.29 6.60
N SER A 542 20.86 0.92 6.07
CA SER A 542 21.83 1.25 5.02
C SER A 542 21.55 0.54 3.68
N ASP A 543 20.28 0.43 3.28
CA ASP A 543 19.86 -0.27 2.06
C ASP A 543 20.40 0.42 0.78
N PRO A 544 21.28 -0.24 -0.01
CA PRO A 544 21.92 0.37 -1.17
C PRO A 544 20.96 0.62 -2.36
N LYS A 545 19.76 0.00 -2.41
CA LYS A 545 18.75 0.35 -3.44
C LYS A 545 18.04 1.66 -3.06
N ASN A 546 17.82 1.89 -1.76
CA ASN A 546 17.10 3.03 -1.18
C ASN A 546 18.02 4.16 -0.68
N THR A 547 19.12 4.43 -1.38
CA THR A 547 19.94 5.65 -1.15
C THR A 547 19.10 6.94 -1.28
N PRO A 548 19.55 8.10 -0.75
CA PRO A 548 18.81 9.36 -0.88
C PRO A 548 18.39 9.68 -2.32
N TRP A 549 17.10 10.02 -2.48
CA TRP A 549 16.45 10.34 -3.76
C TRP A 549 16.58 9.22 -4.81
N SER A 550 16.33 7.98 -4.38
CA SER A 550 16.47 6.76 -5.20
C SER A 550 15.46 5.68 -4.79
N TYR A 551 14.89 4.99 -5.78
CA TYR A 551 13.89 3.92 -5.59
C TYR A 551 12.74 4.36 -4.65
N HIS A 552 12.48 3.69 -3.53
CA HIS A 552 11.43 4.11 -2.58
C HIS A 552 11.81 5.36 -1.77
N ASN A 553 13.09 5.67 -1.64
CA ASN A 553 13.57 6.77 -0.81
C ASN A 553 13.59 8.09 -1.61
N GLY A 554 12.42 8.61 -1.95
CA GLY A 554 12.27 9.86 -2.71
C GLY A 554 12.55 9.73 -4.22
N GLY A 555 12.47 8.52 -4.79
CA GLY A 555 12.44 8.34 -6.25
C GLY A 555 11.15 8.87 -6.88
N SER A 556 11.22 9.20 -8.17
CA SER A 556 10.07 9.54 -9.02
C SER A 556 9.60 8.29 -9.77
N TRP A 557 8.31 7.97 -9.71
CA TRP A 557 7.71 6.73 -10.19
C TRP A 557 6.58 7.04 -11.19
N PRO A 558 6.77 6.78 -12.50
CA PRO A 558 5.78 7.08 -13.53
C PRO A 558 4.45 6.33 -13.36
N THR A 559 4.47 5.13 -12.75
CA THR A 559 3.25 4.38 -12.46
C THR A 559 2.25 5.13 -11.57
N LEU A 560 2.67 6.14 -10.79
CA LEU A 560 1.78 6.94 -9.93
C LEU A 560 0.90 7.95 -10.69
N LEU A 561 1.10 8.08 -12.01
CA LEU A 561 0.41 9.04 -12.87
C LEU A 561 -1.09 8.76 -13.02
N TRP A 562 -1.52 7.49 -12.98
CA TRP A 562 -2.93 7.13 -13.15
C TRP A 562 -3.77 7.40 -11.89
N GLN A 563 -3.23 7.13 -10.70
CA GLN A 563 -3.89 7.51 -9.44
C GLN A 563 -3.98 9.03 -9.33
N PHE A 564 -2.96 9.77 -9.78
CA PHE A 564 -2.98 11.23 -9.81
C PHE A 564 -4.01 11.78 -10.78
N THR A 565 -4.07 11.21 -11.98
CA THR A 565 -5.08 11.55 -12.99
C THR A 565 -6.49 11.34 -12.44
N LEU A 566 -6.75 10.17 -11.83
CA LEU A 566 -8.06 9.83 -11.27
C LEU A 566 -8.44 10.74 -10.08
N ALA A 567 -7.50 11.02 -9.16
CA ALA A 567 -7.71 11.95 -8.04
C ALA A 567 -7.98 13.39 -8.52
N CYS A 568 -7.23 13.86 -9.51
CA CYS A 568 -7.42 15.18 -10.13
C CYS A 568 -8.79 15.27 -10.82
N MET A 569 -9.18 14.25 -11.58
CA MET A 569 -10.47 14.21 -12.26
C MET A 569 -11.66 14.22 -11.29
N LYS A 570 -11.58 13.46 -10.19
CA LYS A 570 -12.59 13.51 -9.11
C LYS A 570 -12.81 14.93 -8.57
N MET A 571 -11.73 15.68 -8.40
CA MET A 571 -11.75 17.04 -7.86
C MET A 571 -11.85 18.13 -8.96
N GLY A 572 -12.18 17.77 -10.20
CA GLY A 572 -12.29 18.71 -11.33
C GLY A 572 -10.97 19.31 -11.84
N ARG A 573 -9.83 19.02 -11.20
CA ARG A 573 -8.47 19.53 -11.50
C ARG A 573 -7.82 18.84 -12.72
N MET A 574 -8.57 18.71 -13.82
CA MET A 574 -8.08 18.09 -15.07
C MET A 574 -6.87 18.83 -15.66
N ASP A 575 -6.65 20.09 -15.29
CA ASP A 575 -5.47 20.90 -15.63
C ASP A 575 -4.18 20.30 -15.07
N LEU A 576 -4.18 19.88 -13.79
CA LEU A 576 -3.02 19.27 -13.13
C LEU A 576 -2.69 17.90 -13.72
N ALA A 577 -3.71 17.08 -13.99
CA ALA A 577 -3.55 15.78 -14.63
C ALA A 577 -2.92 15.90 -16.01
N LYS A 578 -3.44 16.77 -16.88
CA LYS A 578 -2.89 17.02 -18.23
C LYS A 578 -1.44 17.51 -18.14
N LYS A 579 -1.16 18.51 -17.28
CA LYS A 579 0.20 19.03 -17.02
C LYS A 579 1.20 17.94 -16.60
N ALA A 580 0.78 16.96 -15.81
CA ALA A 580 1.63 15.82 -15.43
C ALA A 580 1.81 14.80 -16.56
N VAL A 581 0.73 14.47 -17.29
CA VAL A 581 0.78 13.51 -18.41
C VAL A 581 1.64 14.05 -19.56
N ASP A 582 1.43 15.31 -19.95
CA ASP A 582 2.23 15.98 -20.98
C ASP A 582 3.72 16.02 -20.61
N LEU A 583 4.04 16.31 -19.34
CA LEU A 583 5.40 16.29 -18.81
C LEU A 583 6.04 14.89 -18.93
N ALA A 584 5.33 13.83 -18.54
CA ALA A 584 5.82 12.46 -18.66
C ALA A 584 6.04 12.05 -20.13
N GLU A 585 5.10 12.40 -21.02
CA GLU A 585 5.14 12.07 -22.44
C GLU A 585 6.39 12.61 -23.16
N THR A 586 6.94 13.75 -22.72
CA THR A 586 8.20 14.29 -23.28
C THR A 586 9.43 13.42 -23.04
N ARG A 587 9.39 12.47 -22.08
CA ARG A 587 10.55 11.71 -21.62
C ARG A 587 10.40 10.20 -21.64
N LEU A 588 9.24 9.66 -21.25
CA LEU A 588 9.07 8.20 -21.11
C LEU A 588 9.52 7.39 -22.34
N PRO A 589 9.13 7.68 -23.60
CA PRO A 589 9.62 6.94 -24.75
C PRO A 589 11.13 7.16 -25.02
N VAL A 590 11.64 8.38 -24.78
CA VAL A 590 13.06 8.73 -25.01
C VAL A 590 13.99 7.98 -24.05
N ASP A 591 13.61 7.95 -22.77
CA ASP A 591 14.33 7.26 -21.69
C ASP A 591 13.96 5.75 -21.62
N ARG A 592 13.16 5.23 -22.57
CA ARG A 592 12.75 3.81 -22.74
C ARG A 592 11.92 3.22 -21.58
N TRP A 593 10.91 3.95 -21.16
CA TRP A 593 9.90 3.54 -20.18
C TRP A 593 10.46 2.96 -18.87
N PRO A 594 11.30 3.70 -18.11
CA PRO A 594 11.92 3.17 -16.90
C PRO A 594 10.95 2.87 -15.76
N GLU A 595 11.34 1.93 -14.91
CA GLU A 595 10.72 1.60 -13.62
C GLU A 595 10.59 2.82 -12.70
N TYR A 596 11.68 3.59 -12.53
CA TYR A 596 11.74 4.80 -11.70
C TYR A 596 12.88 5.75 -12.12
N TYR A 597 12.88 6.94 -11.53
CA TYR A 597 13.83 8.03 -11.76
C TYR A 597 14.39 8.57 -10.44
N ASP A 598 15.69 8.88 -10.43
CA ASP A 598 16.44 9.32 -9.25
C ASP A 598 16.64 10.85 -9.22
N THR A 599 17.26 11.31 -8.12
CA THR A 599 17.53 12.72 -7.74
C THR A 599 16.29 13.48 -7.27
N LYS A 600 16.51 14.57 -6.50
CA LYS A 600 15.44 15.39 -5.93
C LYS A 600 14.35 15.75 -6.96
N TYR A 601 14.75 16.07 -8.18
CA TYR A 601 13.84 16.50 -9.25
C TYR A 601 13.50 15.42 -10.29
N GLY A 602 13.83 14.14 -10.07
CA GLY A 602 13.54 13.05 -11.04
C GLY A 602 14.34 13.17 -12.35
N LYS A 603 15.52 13.80 -12.31
CA LYS A 603 16.30 14.16 -13.49
C LYS A 603 16.92 12.95 -14.19
N PHE A 604 17.42 11.98 -13.46
CA PHE A 604 18.12 10.81 -14.01
C PHE A 604 17.23 9.57 -13.99
N VAL A 605 17.39 8.68 -14.96
CA VAL A 605 16.84 7.31 -14.88
C VAL A 605 17.42 6.63 -13.63
N GLY A 606 16.61 5.82 -12.94
CA GLY A 606 16.97 5.23 -11.66
C GLY A 606 18.19 4.30 -11.74
N LYS A 607 19.06 4.31 -10.71
CA LYS A 607 20.34 3.56 -10.68
C LYS A 607 20.23 2.07 -11.04
N GLN A 608 19.08 1.46 -10.73
CA GLN A 608 18.77 0.05 -11.00
C GLN A 608 17.34 -0.07 -11.55
N ALA A 609 16.88 0.92 -12.31
CA ALA A 609 15.57 0.87 -12.95
C ALA A 609 15.60 -0.07 -14.16
N ARG A 610 14.62 -0.99 -14.25
CA ARG A 610 14.38 -1.71 -15.51
C ARG A 610 13.87 -0.75 -16.56
N LEU A 611 14.20 -1.02 -17.82
CA LEU A 611 13.57 -0.38 -18.97
C LEU A 611 12.33 -1.18 -19.36
N TYR A 612 11.42 -0.58 -20.14
CA TYR A 612 10.18 -1.24 -20.58
C TYR A 612 9.38 -1.87 -19.41
N GLN A 613 9.33 -1.16 -18.28
CA GLN A 613 8.56 -1.59 -17.10
C GLN A 613 7.07 -1.38 -17.38
N THR A 614 6.28 -2.43 -17.27
CA THR A 614 4.90 -2.47 -17.75
C THR A 614 3.99 -1.50 -17.02
N TRP A 615 4.10 -1.33 -15.70
CA TRP A 615 3.28 -0.35 -14.96
C TRP A 615 3.60 1.12 -15.30
N THR A 616 4.77 1.42 -15.86
CA THR A 616 5.13 2.75 -16.36
C THR A 616 4.43 3.02 -17.69
N ILE A 617 4.43 2.03 -18.58
CA ILE A 617 3.72 2.07 -19.87
C ILE A 617 2.21 2.14 -19.64
N ALA A 618 1.67 1.21 -18.87
CA ALA A 618 0.25 1.11 -18.57
C ALA A 618 -0.24 2.32 -17.76
N GLY A 619 0.50 2.79 -16.75
CA GLY A 619 0.12 3.98 -15.97
C GLY A 619 -0.01 5.24 -16.84
N TYR A 620 0.84 5.40 -17.85
CA TYR A 620 0.69 6.44 -18.87
C TYR A 620 -0.56 6.23 -19.74
N LEU A 621 -0.76 5.03 -20.31
CA LEU A 621 -1.92 4.73 -21.16
C LEU A 621 -3.24 4.93 -20.41
N THR A 622 -3.39 4.35 -19.21
CA THR A 622 -4.57 4.53 -18.34
C THR A 622 -4.84 6.01 -18.07
N SER A 623 -3.81 6.82 -17.81
CA SER A 623 -3.98 8.26 -17.60
C SER A 623 -4.54 8.98 -18.84
N LYS A 624 -4.05 8.62 -20.02
CA LYS A 624 -4.53 9.19 -21.30
C LYS A 624 -5.99 8.81 -21.56
N MET A 625 -6.35 7.55 -21.34
CA MET A 625 -7.71 7.04 -21.54
C MET A 625 -8.72 7.61 -20.55
N LEU A 626 -8.35 7.74 -19.27
CA LEU A 626 -9.17 8.40 -18.26
C LEU A 626 -9.45 9.86 -18.66
N LEU A 627 -8.43 10.62 -19.08
CA LEU A 627 -8.60 12.00 -19.54
C LEU A 627 -9.45 12.17 -20.81
N GLU A 628 -9.65 11.09 -21.57
CA GLU A 628 -10.53 11.06 -22.75
C GLU A 628 -11.96 10.62 -22.41
N ASN A 629 -12.15 9.75 -21.41
CA ASN A 629 -13.45 9.25 -21.00
C ASN A 629 -13.71 9.52 -19.49
N ALA A 630 -14.19 10.74 -19.21
CA ALA A 630 -14.55 11.17 -17.86
C ALA A 630 -15.72 10.41 -17.24
N GLU A 631 -16.62 9.84 -18.05
CA GLU A 631 -17.73 9.00 -17.59
C GLU A 631 -17.19 7.69 -17.01
N MET A 632 -16.34 6.96 -17.76
CA MET A 632 -15.67 5.75 -17.28
C MET A 632 -14.77 6.01 -16.07
N ALA A 633 -14.08 7.17 -16.03
CA ALA A 633 -13.29 7.57 -14.86
C ALA A 633 -14.16 7.75 -13.60
N SER A 634 -15.40 8.24 -13.73
CA SER A 634 -16.31 8.43 -12.60
C SER A 634 -16.73 7.13 -11.91
N LEU A 635 -16.69 6.00 -12.62
CA LEU A 635 -17.01 4.68 -12.09
C LEU A 635 -15.92 4.14 -11.14
N LEU A 636 -14.69 4.66 -11.27
CA LEU A 636 -13.48 4.18 -10.59
C LEU A 636 -13.15 4.93 -9.30
N PHE A 637 -13.72 6.11 -9.07
CA PHE A 637 -13.66 6.82 -7.79
C PHE A 637 -14.98 6.69 -6.99
N TRP A 638 -14.98 7.22 -5.77
CA TRP A 638 -16.11 7.15 -4.84
C TRP A 638 -16.57 8.53 -4.38
N GLU A 639 -17.87 8.75 -4.29
CA GLU A 639 -18.41 9.93 -3.61
C GLU A 639 -18.42 9.80 -2.08
N GLU A 640 -18.65 10.92 -1.37
CA GLU A 640 -18.69 10.95 0.09
C GLU A 640 -19.73 9.96 0.64
N ASP A 641 -19.36 9.31 1.74
CA ASP A 641 -20.19 8.30 2.39
C ASP A 641 -21.02 8.95 3.51
N TYR A 642 -22.16 9.51 3.12
CA TYR A 642 -23.07 10.18 4.06
C TYR A 642 -23.62 9.22 5.13
N ASP A 643 -23.83 7.94 4.80
CA ASP A 643 -24.29 6.91 5.74
C ASP A 643 -23.27 6.68 6.88
N LEU A 644 -21.96 6.68 6.57
CA LEU A 644 -20.92 6.62 7.60
C LEU A 644 -20.92 7.84 8.53
N LEU A 645 -21.56 8.97 8.18
CA LEU A 645 -21.73 10.11 9.09
C LEU A 645 -22.88 9.89 10.09
N GLU A 646 -23.77 8.96 9.82
CA GLU A 646 -24.91 8.56 10.65
C GLU A 646 -24.53 7.39 11.58
N ILE A 647 -23.85 6.37 11.05
CA ILE A 647 -23.53 5.09 11.72
C ILE A 647 -22.33 5.25 12.66
N CYS A 648 -22.46 6.08 13.69
CA CYS A 648 -21.46 6.24 14.74
C CYS A 648 -21.80 5.40 15.98
N VAL A 649 -20.90 4.48 16.37
CA VAL A 649 -21.07 3.63 17.55
C VAL A 649 -21.30 4.43 18.85
N CYS A 650 -20.75 5.66 18.94
CA CYS A 650 -20.98 6.57 20.08
C CYS A 650 -22.45 7.02 20.23
N ALA A 651 -23.28 6.92 19.18
CA ALA A 651 -24.71 7.19 19.27
C ALA A 651 -25.51 6.00 19.84
N LEU A 652 -24.97 4.78 19.76
CA LEU A 652 -25.61 3.56 20.26
C LEU A 652 -25.43 3.37 21.77
N SER A 653 -24.38 3.95 22.36
CA SER A 653 -24.14 3.90 23.80
C SER A 653 -25.05 4.85 24.57
N LYS A 654 -26.09 4.33 25.24
CA LYS A 654 -26.96 5.08 26.17
C LYS A 654 -26.29 5.53 27.48
N SER A 655 -24.96 5.45 27.59
CA SER A 655 -24.20 5.99 28.73
C SER A 655 -23.82 7.46 28.48
N GLY A 656 -23.79 8.28 29.55
CA GLY A 656 -23.85 9.75 29.45
C GLY A 656 -22.66 10.51 28.83
N ARG A 657 -21.72 9.85 28.13
CA ARG A 657 -20.55 10.50 27.51
C ARG A 657 -20.88 11.16 26.17
N LYS A 658 -21.74 12.19 26.19
CA LYS A 658 -22.10 13.03 25.02
C LYS A 658 -20.95 13.97 24.56
N LYS A 659 -19.81 13.41 24.15
CA LYS A 659 -18.71 14.11 23.45
C LYS A 659 -18.12 13.26 22.32
N CYS A 660 -18.93 12.96 21.30
CA CYS A 660 -18.38 12.52 20.01
C CYS A 660 -18.01 13.77 19.19
N SER A 661 -16.75 13.91 18.78
CA SER A 661 -16.29 15.10 18.04
C SER A 661 -16.85 15.21 16.61
N ARG A 662 -17.51 14.15 16.08
CA ARG A 662 -18.15 14.13 14.75
C ARG A 662 -19.18 15.25 14.52
N GLY A 663 -19.67 15.91 15.57
CA GLY A 663 -20.48 17.12 15.44
C GLY A 663 -19.78 18.24 14.64
N ALA A 664 -18.46 18.38 14.79
CA ALA A 664 -17.65 19.29 13.99
C ALA A 664 -17.25 18.72 12.61
N ALA A 665 -17.33 17.40 12.42
CA ALA A 665 -17.04 16.75 11.15
C ALA A 665 -18.19 16.91 10.14
N LYS A 666 -19.47 16.84 10.57
CA LYS A 666 -20.61 17.11 9.66
C LYS A 666 -20.52 18.53 9.06
N SER A 667 -20.07 19.52 9.83
CA SER A 667 -19.84 20.90 9.36
C SER A 667 -18.60 21.10 8.48
N GLN A 668 -17.83 20.05 8.17
CA GLN A 668 -16.70 20.07 7.21
C GLN A 668 -17.00 19.30 5.91
N ILE A 669 -18.19 18.71 5.80
CA ILE A 669 -18.62 17.86 4.68
C ILE A 669 -19.94 18.38 4.05
N LEU A 670 -20.69 19.22 4.78
CA LEU A 670 -21.92 19.88 4.33
C LEU A 670 -21.66 21.37 4.04
N VAL A 671 -20.65 21.65 3.20
CA VAL A 671 -20.29 22.99 2.69
C VAL A 671 -20.42 22.96 1.18
#